data_AF-A0A1G9HDR5-F1
#
_entry.id   AF-A0A1G9HDR5-F1
#
_cell.length_a   1.000
_cell.length_b   1.000
_cell.length_c   1.000
_cell.angle_alpha   90.00
_cell.angle_beta   90.00
_cell.angle_gamma   90.00
#
_symmetry.space_group_name_H-M   'P 1'
#
loop_
_entity.id
_entity.type
_entity.pdbx_description
1 polymer ?
#
loop_
_entity_poly.entity_id
_entity_poly.type
_entity_poly.pdbx_seq_one_letter_code
_entity_poly.pdbx_strand_id
1 'polypeptide(L)'
;MNRDEALAIAERWILEHRGEEFRIDQDSVFRTRDGWEIGYAVPGEDGKVRAGGRWPRQGVEVHVLGTTAVIEDGSVKDRPWEARVDPELISMPGMRTDPDFTAVAGWTADGEFHPNPARIAGPIAAGDPLPLTPMERFLDYVGRGWYGLDQLGHNGVHGEVLIPGEVPATRFDYPETLPVFTRPDLLPAGTAVWTRVALNTFISKVFAGDDFSGTRPQHLHINPGLSFDTELRMWTFVDEAAQHLRMCGCAQYGAFKVERSPWLSRADIATLDHIVSSGPVHAVPVRTVKVEFTLGVDEQGRRFVVREREAGQDNGKLRGCLIGGAIGDALGANTENLPMEVVYERHGPQGITDLPDDPAITDDTQMTLFTFEAMIRAHVRERTTGNGGIVAVVQHAYQRWLHTQKTPWEKARGPLSTLDEPDGRLIGHRDLFRLRAPGLTVTSALQQYGRTGVMATAENPANDSKGCGGVMRVAPIAFYADDASQAFALAKCAAELTHGHPSGYLSAGFFAVLVWEALRGKGLLDGVDTAMKAVVRHEGHEEVVAAVEHAIELAALGEPSVARVEELGGGGVGDTALAIALYSALVTDDPNEALLISVNHGGDNDSTASLCGNLVGALHGVEKIRPDWVERVQFRDVIDEMVADWETETGPNPPMTQEWFARYPPS
;
A
#
# COMPACT_ATOMS: atom_id res chain seq x y z
N MET A 1 13.29 34.88 -38.28
CA MET A 1 13.12 36.05 -37.40
C MET A 1 14.35 36.19 -36.52
N ASN A 2 15.05 37.32 -36.63
CA ASN A 2 16.20 37.62 -35.76
C ASN A 2 15.73 38.12 -34.37
N ARG A 3 16.65 38.27 -33.41
CA ARG A 3 16.32 38.62 -32.02
C ARG A 3 15.61 39.97 -31.91
N ASP A 4 16.10 40.97 -32.64
CA ASP A 4 15.57 42.33 -32.57
C ASP A 4 14.18 42.42 -33.20
N GLU A 5 13.93 41.69 -34.29
CA GLU A 5 12.60 41.52 -34.88
C GLU A 5 11.64 40.84 -33.90
N ALA A 6 12.07 39.77 -33.23
CA ALA A 6 11.24 39.04 -32.26
C ALA A 6 10.89 39.92 -31.04
N LEU A 7 11.86 40.67 -30.52
CA LEU A 7 11.65 41.60 -29.41
C LEU A 7 10.67 42.72 -29.80
N ALA A 8 10.82 43.31 -30.99
CA ALA A 8 9.92 44.36 -31.47
C ALA A 8 8.48 43.87 -31.75
N ILE A 9 8.30 42.58 -32.04
CA ILE A 9 6.96 41.97 -32.20
C ILE A 9 6.37 41.65 -30.82
N ALA A 10 7.16 41.05 -29.92
CA ALA A 10 6.75 40.77 -28.55
C ALA A 10 6.35 42.06 -27.81
N GLU A 11 7.14 43.12 -27.93
CA GLU A 11 6.89 44.41 -27.27
C GLU A 11 5.57 45.04 -27.73
N ARG A 12 5.26 44.97 -29.03
CA ARG A 12 3.97 45.39 -29.57
C ARG A 12 2.81 44.54 -29.03
N TRP A 13 2.97 43.22 -29.05
CA TRP A 13 1.95 42.30 -28.56
C TRP A 13 1.65 42.51 -27.07
N ILE A 14 2.70 42.69 -26.24
CA ILE A 14 2.58 42.95 -24.80
C ILE A 14 1.84 44.27 -24.57
N LEU A 15 2.21 45.33 -25.31
CA LEU A 15 1.54 46.63 -25.22
C LEU A 15 0.05 46.52 -25.58
N GLU A 16 -0.29 45.78 -26.63
CA GLU A 16 -1.66 45.60 -27.12
C GLU A 16 -2.53 44.70 -26.21
N HIS A 17 -1.95 43.67 -25.59
CA HIS A 17 -2.73 42.61 -24.91
C HIS A 17 -2.58 42.57 -23.39
N ARG A 18 -1.54 43.21 -22.83
CA ARG A 18 -1.22 43.14 -21.39
C ARG A 18 -1.12 44.51 -20.73
N GLY A 19 -0.82 45.56 -21.51
CA GLY A 19 -0.85 46.96 -21.07
C GLY A 19 0.53 47.57 -20.84
N GLU A 20 0.57 48.91 -20.75
CA GLU A 20 1.80 49.72 -20.74
C GLU A 20 2.69 49.55 -19.51
N GLU A 21 2.26 48.80 -18.50
CA GLU A 21 3.00 48.52 -17.26
C GLU A 21 3.95 47.31 -17.38
N PHE A 22 3.76 46.47 -18.40
CA PHE A 22 4.61 45.32 -18.65
C PHE A 22 5.83 45.70 -19.49
N ARG A 23 6.99 45.17 -19.11
CA ARG A 23 8.26 45.33 -19.81
C ARG A 23 8.83 43.94 -20.14
N ILE A 24 9.55 43.85 -21.26
CA ILE A 24 10.29 42.63 -21.57
C ILE A 24 11.36 42.42 -20.50
N ASP A 25 11.39 41.21 -19.96
CA ASP A 25 12.47 40.76 -19.10
C ASP A 25 13.63 40.31 -19.99
N GLN A 26 14.69 41.11 -20.01
CA GLN A 26 15.86 40.88 -20.87
C GLN A 26 16.64 39.61 -20.48
N ASP A 27 16.52 39.17 -19.23
CA ASP A 27 17.15 37.94 -18.73
C ASP A 27 16.34 36.69 -19.10
N SER A 28 15.12 36.88 -19.60
CA SER A 28 14.18 35.83 -20.01
C SER A 28 13.91 35.81 -21.53
N VAL A 29 14.95 35.98 -22.35
CA VAL A 29 14.86 35.95 -23.83
C VAL A 29 15.62 34.75 -24.38
N PHE A 30 14.89 33.72 -24.79
CA PHE A 30 15.45 32.45 -25.23
C PHE A 30 15.08 32.15 -26.68
N ARG A 31 15.98 31.47 -27.39
CA ARG A 31 15.69 30.92 -28.72
C ARG A 31 15.51 29.41 -28.60
N THR A 32 14.32 28.94 -28.92
CA THR A 32 13.96 27.51 -28.94
C THR A 32 14.03 26.96 -30.36
N ARG A 33 13.73 25.66 -30.50
CA ARG A 33 13.63 24.99 -31.80
C ARG A 33 12.45 25.53 -32.64
N ASP A 34 11.40 26.01 -31.97
CA ASP A 34 10.13 26.43 -32.59
C ASP A 34 9.98 27.96 -32.70
N GLY A 35 10.87 28.75 -32.08
CA GLY A 35 10.83 30.20 -32.20
C GLY A 35 11.61 30.95 -31.12
N TRP A 36 11.24 32.21 -30.89
CA TRP A 36 11.74 33.00 -29.77
C TRP A 36 10.71 32.96 -28.64
N GLU A 37 11.17 32.68 -27.42
CA GLU A 37 10.38 32.84 -26.21
C GLU A 37 10.89 34.04 -25.41
N ILE A 38 9.98 34.97 -25.11
CA ILE A 38 10.29 36.27 -24.51
C ILE A 38 9.43 36.44 -23.27
N GLY A 39 10.07 36.41 -22.10
CA GLY A 39 9.46 36.73 -20.82
C GLY A 39 9.16 38.23 -20.71
N TYR A 40 8.06 38.57 -20.04
CA TYR A 40 7.71 39.95 -19.73
C TYR A 40 7.08 40.04 -18.34
N ALA A 41 7.29 41.17 -17.67
CA ALA A 41 6.92 41.36 -16.28
C ALA A 41 6.59 42.83 -15.98
N VAL A 42 5.83 43.07 -14.92
CA VAL A 42 5.73 44.39 -14.27
C VAL A 42 6.89 44.53 -13.29
N PRO A 43 7.83 45.47 -13.51
CA PRO A 43 8.94 45.69 -12.60
C PRO A 43 8.46 46.27 -11.26
N GLY A 44 8.84 45.65 -10.14
CA GLY A 44 8.65 46.22 -8.80
C GLY A 44 9.75 47.20 -8.43
N GLU A 45 9.44 48.22 -7.63
CA GLU A 45 10.40 49.21 -7.12
C GLU A 45 11.55 48.61 -6.27
N ASP A 46 11.37 47.38 -5.79
CA ASP A 46 12.31 46.58 -5.00
C ASP A 46 13.10 45.55 -5.83
N GLY A 47 12.99 45.60 -7.16
CA GLY A 47 13.61 44.63 -8.08
C GLY A 47 12.88 43.28 -8.16
N LYS A 48 11.73 43.12 -7.50
CA LYS A 48 10.92 41.88 -7.54
C LYS A 48 9.81 41.98 -8.57
N VAL A 49 9.60 40.90 -9.33
CA VAL A 49 8.54 40.79 -10.34
C VAL A 49 7.17 40.68 -9.66
N ARG A 50 6.24 41.58 -10.00
CA ARG A 50 4.89 41.60 -9.40
C ARG A 50 3.85 40.80 -10.17
N ALA A 51 3.99 40.73 -11.49
CA ALA A 51 3.17 39.92 -12.40
C ALA A 51 3.93 39.73 -13.72
N GLY A 52 3.80 38.58 -14.39
CA GLY A 52 4.52 38.32 -15.64
C GLY A 52 3.90 37.22 -16.53
N GLY A 53 4.52 36.98 -17.69
CA GLY A 53 4.10 35.99 -18.68
C GLY A 53 5.19 35.75 -19.74
N ARG A 54 4.92 34.91 -20.74
CA ARG A 54 5.81 34.63 -21.88
C ARG A 54 5.12 34.83 -23.22
N TRP A 55 5.89 35.30 -24.20
CA TRP A 55 5.47 35.49 -25.59
C TRP A 55 6.30 34.60 -26.53
N PRO A 56 5.70 33.93 -27.53
CA PRO A 56 4.26 33.77 -27.69
C PRO A 56 3.69 32.94 -26.53
N ARG A 57 2.44 33.24 -26.13
CA ARG A 57 1.73 32.40 -25.15
C ARG A 57 1.58 31.03 -25.80
N GLN A 58 2.14 29.98 -25.20
CA GLN A 58 1.98 28.62 -25.71
C GLN A 58 0.49 28.22 -25.60
N GLY A 59 -0.23 28.40 -26.69
CA GLY A 59 -1.38 27.61 -27.06
C GLY A 59 -0.96 26.76 -28.25
N VAL A 60 -1.25 25.46 -28.22
CA VAL A 60 -0.97 24.56 -29.33
C VAL A 60 -1.95 24.87 -30.46
N GLU A 61 -1.49 25.49 -31.55
CA GLU A 61 -2.24 25.48 -32.81
C GLU A 61 -1.90 24.20 -33.59
N VAL A 62 -2.81 23.21 -33.57
CA VAL A 62 -2.72 22.04 -34.44
C VAL A 62 -3.59 22.29 -35.68
N HIS A 63 -2.97 22.40 -36.85
CA HIS A 63 -3.69 22.37 -38.12
C HIS A 63 -3.93 20.93 -38.56
N VAL A 64 -5.16 20.43 -38.41
CA VAL A 64 -5.63 19.21 -39.10
C VAL A 64 -6.87 19.55 -39.92
N LEU A 65 -6.74 19.37 -41.24
CA LEU A 65 -7.80 19.18 -42.25
C LEU A 65 -9.20 19.72 -41.90
N GLY A 66 -9.36 21.04 -41.87
CA GLY A 66 -10.64 21.69 -42.17
C GLY A 66 -11.55 22.06 -41.00
N THR A 67 -11.13 21.98 -39.74
CA THR A 67 -11.92 22.57 -38.64
C THR A 67 -11.00 23.21 -37.60
N THR A 68 -11.18 24.52 -37.38
CA THR A 68 -10.41 25.30 -36.41
C THR A 68 -11.01 25.12 -35.03
N ALA A 69 -10.26 24.54 -34.08
CA ALA A 69 -10.59 24.57 -32.67
C ALA A 69 -9.44 25.27 -31.92
N VAL A 70 -9.75 26.39 -31.28
CA VAL A 70 -8.82 27.14 -30.43
C VAL A 70 -8.94 26.58 -29.01
N ILE A 71 -7.83 26.12 -28.43
CA ILE A 71 -7.78 25.69 -27.03
C ILE A 71 -7.17 26.84 -26.23
N GLU A 72 -8.02 27.63 -25.56
CA GLU A 72 -7.58 28.56 -24.52
C GLU A 72 -7.60 27.87 -23.16
N ASP A 73 -6.47 27.97 -22.44
CA ASP A 73 -6.31 27.47 -21.08
C ASP A 73 -7.06 28.37 -20.09
N GLY A 74 -8.01 27.78 -19.37
CA GLY A 74 -8.74 28.41 -18.27
C GLY A 74 -10.26 28.20 -18.30
N SER A 75 -10.73 27.25 -17.48
CA SER A 75 -12.07 27.22 -16.87
C SER A 75 -13.30 27.49 -17.77
N VAL A 76 -13.86 26.46 -18.43
CA VAL A 76 -15.28 26.47 -18.81
C VAL A 76 -15.85 25.04 -18.71
N LYS A 77 -16.99 24.91 -18.04
CA LYS A 77 -17.66 23.68 -17.58
C LYS A 77 -18.44 22.90 -18.64
N ASP A 78 -18.35 23.24 -19.92
CA ASP A 78 -19.16 22.61 -20.97
C ASP A 78 -18.29 22.29 -22.20
N ARG A 79 -17.91 21.02 -22.38
CA ARG A 79 -17.35 20.53 -23.65
C ARG A 79 -18.15 19.33 -24.17
N PRO A 80 -18.40 19.23 -25.50
CA PRO A 80 -19.07 18.08 -26.13
C PRO A 80 -18.14 16.88 -26.39
N TRP A 81 -16.92 16.89 -25.83
CA TRP A 81 -15.94 15.83 -25.99
C TRP A 81 -15.08 15.64 -24.73
N GLU A 82 -14.64 14.40 -24.49
CA GLU A 82 -13.83 13.99 -23.33
C GLU A 82 -12.51 13.36 -23.80
N ALA A 83 -11.37 13.92 -23.39
CA ALA A 83 -10.06 13.35 -23.66
C ALA A 83 -9.86 12.06 -22.83
N ARG A 84 -9.37 11.01 -23.48
CA ARG A 84 -8.99 9.74 -22.85
C ARG A 84 -7.48 9.66 -22.79
N VAL A 85 -6.94 9.85 -21.60
CA VAL A 85 -5.51 9.72 -21.34
C VAL A 85 -5.10 8.24 -21.41
N ASP A 86 -3.87 7.98 -21.81
CA ASP A 86 -3.33 6.62 -21.89
C ASP A 86 -3.41 5.89 -20.53
N PRO A 87 -3.93 4.65 -20.48
CA PRO A 87 -4.06 3.90 -19.22
C PRO A 87 -2.73 3.65 -18.49
N GLU A 88 -1.59 3.69 -19.19
CA GLU A 88 -0.28 3.58 -18.54
C GLU A 88 0.07 4.84 -17.76
N LEU A 89 -0.57 5.99 -18.05
CA LEU A 89 -0.34 7.22 -17.31
C LEU A 89 -1.00 7.16 -15.94
N ILE A 90 -0.20 6.86 -14.92
CA ILE A 90 -0.64 6.80 -13.52
C ILE A 90 -0.50 8.18 -12.87
N SER A 91 -1.60 8.76 -12.40
CA SER A 91 -1.60 10.00 -11.62
C SER A 91 -0.92 9.78 -10.27
N MET A 92 0.13 10.55 -9.95
CA MET A 92 0.70 10.58 -8.61
C MET A 92 0.08 11.71 -7.77
N PRO A 93 -0.10 11.54 -6.45
CA PRO A 93 -0.59 12.60 -5.58
C PRO A 93 0.31 13.85 -5.68
N GLY A 94 -0.29 15.01 -6.00
CA GLY A 94 0.42 16.28 -6.13
C GLY A 94 1.02 16.58 -7.52
N MET A 95 0.87 15.70 -8.51
CA MET A 95 1.29 16.01 -9.89
C MET A 95 0.35 17.03 -10.55
N ARG A 96 0.93 17.93 -11.36
CA ARG A 96 0.18 18.73 -12.33
C ARG A 96 -0.46 17.77 -13.34
N THR A 97 -1.78 17.91 -13.52
CA THR A 97 -2.66 16.83 -14.01
C THR A 97 -2.83 16.76 -15.52
N ASP A 98 -2.31 17.71 -16.29
CA ASP A 98 -2.55 17.77 -17.73
C ASP A 98 -1.35 17.16 -18.47
N PRO A 99 -1.42 15.90 -18.91
CA PRO A 99 -0.35 15.31 -19.72
C PRO A 99 -0.25 15.98 -21.08
N ASP A 100 0.91 15.84 -21.72
CA ASP A 100 1.08 16.26 -23.11
C ASP A 100 0.11 15.51 -24.03
N PHE A 101 -0.28 16.13 -25.14
CA PHE A 101 -1.14 15.53 -26.15
C PHE A 101 -0.62 14.17 -26.63
N THR A 102 0.69 13.94 -26.63
CA THR A 102 1.27 12.64 -26.98
C THR A 102 0.92 11.49 -26.02
N ALA A 103 0.51 11.79 -24.79
CA ALA A 103 0.02 10.81 -23.80
C ALA A 103 -1.51 10.64 -23.83
N VAL A 104 -2.22 11.38 -24.70
CA VAL A 104 -3.67 11.24 -24.86
C VAL A 104 -3.92 10.11 -25.85
N ALA A 105 -4.61 9.06 -25.44
CA ALA A 105 -4.94 7.91 -26.29
C ALA A 105 -5.98 8.25 -27.37
N GLY A 106 -6.85 9.22 -27.10
CA GLY A 106 -7.88 9.70 -28.01
C GLY A 106 -8.90 10.57 -27.29
N TRP A 107 -10.03 10.85 -27.93
CA TRP A 107 -11.14 11.57 -27.31
C TRP A 107 -12.48 10.99 -27.74
N THR A 108 -13.48 11.10 -26.88
CA THR A 108 -14.86 10.73 -27.22
C THR A 108 -15.61 11.98 -27.61
N ALA A 109 -16.22 12.02 -28.79
CA ALA A 109 -17.08 13.10 -29.27
C ALA A 109 -18.39 12.50 -29.79
N ASP A 110 -19.54 13.04 -29.38
CA ASP A 110 -20.87 12.56 -29.78
C ASP A 110 -21.11 11.04 -29.56
N GLY A 111 -20.41 10.45 -28.58
CA GLY A 111 -20.50 9.02 -28.26
C GLY A 111 -19.57 8.10 -29.06
N GLU A 112 -18.79 8.64 -30.00
CA GLU A 112 -17.79 7.89 -30.76
C GLU A 112 -16.36 8.22 -30.30
N PHE A 113 -15.50 7.19 -30.22
CA PHE A 113 -14.10 7.34 -29.85
C PHE A 113 -13.23 7.61 -31.07
N HIS A 114 -12.48 8.71 -31.01
CA HIS A 114 -11.50 9.10 -32.02
C HIS A 114 -10.09 8.88 -31.47
N PRO A 115 -9.29 7.97 -32.06
CA PRO A 115 -7.93 7.73 -31.61
C PRO A 115 -7.03 8.92 -31.93
N ASN A 116 -6.09 9.23 -31.02
CA ASN A 116 -5.14 10.30 -31.24
C ASN A 116 -4.00 9.83 -32.18
N PRO A 117 -3.85 10.42 -33.38
CA PRO A 117 -2.79 10.04 -34.32
C PRO A 117 -1.39 10.47 -33.85
N ALA A 118 -1.29 11.41 -32.90
CA ALA A 118 -0.05 11.85 -32.31
C ALA A 118 0.31 11.10 -31.02
N ARG A 119 -0.49 10.09 -30.62
CA ARG A 119 -0.20 9.26 -29.44
C ARG A 119 1.15 8.57 -29.61
N ILE A 120 2.00 8.70 -28.60
CA ILE A 120 3.24 7.95 -28.46
C ILE A 120 2.98 6.82 -27.45
N ALA A 121 3.42 5.60 -27.76
CA ALA A 121 3.31 4.48 -26.83
C ALA A 121 4.09 4.78 -25.53
N GLY A 122 3.45 4.51 -24.40
CA GLY A 122 4.06 4.67 -23.10
C GLY A 122 5.20 3.68 -22.86
N PRO A 123 5.95 3.84 -21.76
CA PRO A 123 7.11 3.01 -21.48
C PRO A 123 6.77 1.51 -21.46
N ILE A 124 5.59 1.13 -20.94
CA ILE A 124 5.19 -0.28 -20.81
C ILE A 124 4.83 -0.84 -22.20
N ALA A 125 3.98 -0.14 -22.96
CA ALA A 125 3.63 -0.54 -24.33
C ALA A 125 4.83 -0.55 -25.29
N ALA A 126 5.83 0.27 -25.03
CA ALA A 126 7.05 0.31 -25.82
C ALA A 126 8.08 -0.77 -25.45
N GLY A 127 7.80 -1.57 -24.41
CA GLY A 127 8.67 -2.65 -23.95
C GLY A 127 9.88 -2.16 -23.15
N ASP A 128 9.82 -0.95 -22.58
CA ASP A 128 10.86 -0.46 -21.67
C ASP A 128 10.83 -1.27 -20.36
N PRO A 129 11.98 -1.40 -19.68
CA PRO A 129 12.03 -1.99 -18.34
C PRO A 129 11.07 -1.26 -17.40
N LEU A 130 10.31 -1.99 -16.59
CA LEU A 130 9.35 -1.38 -15.66
C LEU A 130 10.08 -0.49 -14.65
N PRO A 131 9.71 0.79 -14.52
CA PRO A 131 10.33 1.68 -13.55
C PRO A 131 10.00 1.24 -12.13
N LEU A 132 11.05 1.12 -11.30
CA LEU A 132 10.98 0.58 -9.94
C LEU A 132 10.74 1.68 -8.90
N THR A 133 10.92 2.94 -9.28
CA THR A 133 10.66 4.10 -8.43
C THR A 133 9.74 5.13 -9.09
N PRO A 134 9.03 5.95 -8.30
CA PRO A 134 8.25 7.07 -8.84
C PRO A 134 9.08 8.03 -9.70
N MET A 135 10.35 8.27 -9.33
CA MET A 135 11.26 9.15 -10.07
C MET A 135 11.62 8.56 -11.44
N GLU A 136 11.99 7.28 -11.52
CA GLU A 136 12.29 6.61 -12.80
C GLU A 136 11.09 6.63 -13.72
N ARG A 137 9.90 6.32 -13.19
CA ARG A 137 8.65 6.31 -13.97
C ARG A 137 8.33 7.68 -14.56
N PHE A 138 8.54 8.73 -13.77
CA PHE A 138 8.29 10.08 -14.22
C PHE A 138 9.30 10.52 -15.31
N LEU A 139 10.57 10.17 -15.15
CA LEU A 139 11.60 10.43 -16.16
C LEU A 139 11.31 9.67 -17.45
N ASP A 140 10.80 8.44 -17.39
CA ASP A 140 10.40 7.66 -18.56
C ASP A 140 9.25 8.36 -19.32
N TYR A 141 8.26 8.89 -18.61
CA TYR A 141 7.18 9.67 -19.23
C TYR A 141 7.71 10.94 -19.91
N VAL A 142 8.65 11.66 -19.27
CA VAL A 142 9.31 12.83 -19.89
C VAL A 142 10.12 12.41 -21.13
N GLY A 143 10.87 11.31 -21.06
CA GLY A 143 11.65 10.78 -22.17
C GLY A 143 10.80 10.34 -23.37
N ARG A 144 9.57 9.89 -23.12
CA ARG A 144 8.56 9.56 -24.13
C ARG A 144 7.79 10.77 -24.66
N GLY A 145 8.00 11.95 -24.07
CA GLY A 145 7.32 13.20 -24.43
C GLY A 145 5.91 13.33 -23.84
N TRP A 146 5.51 12.44 -22.93
CA TRP A 146 4.23 12.48 -22.25
C TRP A 146 4.11 13.62 -21.23
N TYR A 147 5.25 14.14 -20.79
CA TYR A 147 5.36 15.38 -20.03
C TYR A 147 6.45 16.28 -20.60
N GLY A 148 6.21 17.58 -20.57
CA GLY A 148 7.19 18.60 -20.95
C GLY A 148 8.29 18.81 -19.90
N LEU A 149 9.41 19.40 -20.33
CA LEU A 149 10.53 19.76 -19.44
C LEU A 149 10.14 20.84 -18.41
N ASP A 150 9.08 21.60 -18.64
CA ASP A 150 8.48 22.53 -17.70
C ASP A 150 7.69 21.80 -16.59
N GLN A 151 7.04 20.68 -16.93
CA GLN A 151 6.32 19.83 -15.98
C GLN A 151 7.27 18.99 -15.12
N LEU A 152 8.49 18.73 -15.62
CA LEU A 152 9.59 18.16 -14.84
C LEU A 152 9.89 18.97 -13.58
N GLY A 153 9.86 20.31 -13.66
CA GLY A 153 10.09 21.21 -12.54
C GLY A 153 9.05 21.10 -11.42
N HIS A 154 7.78 20.84 -11.77
CA HIS A 154 6.67 20.77 -10.81
C HIS A 154 6.50 19.36 -10.21
N ASN A 155 6.64 18.32 -11.04
CA ASN A 155 6.38 16.95 -10.64
C ASN A 155 7.64 16.24 -10.12
N GLY A 156 8.82 16.61 -10.65
CA GLY A 156 10.11 16.01 -10.28
C GLY A 156 10.56 16.38 -8.85
N VAL A 157 10.10 17.51 -8.30
CA VAL A 157 10.41 17.91 -6.92
C VAL A 157 9.77 16.98 -5.87
N HIS A 158 8.76 16.18 -6.25
CA HIS A 158 8.13 15.21 -5.36
C HIS A 158 8.85 13.85 -5.34
N GLY A 159 9.80 13.62 -6.25
CA GLY A 159 10.59 12.39 -6.27
C GLY A 159 11.69 12.36 -5.20
N GLU A 160 12.01 11.15 -4.72
CA GLU A 160 13.15 10.92 -3.82
C GLU A 160 14.41 10.53 -4.61
N VAL A 161 15.55 11.03 -4.16
CA VAL A 161 16.87 10.63 -4.67
C VAL A 161 17.82 10.31 -3.52
N LEU A 162 18.82 9.49 -3.82
CA LEU A 162 19.89 9.09 -2.91
C LEU A 162 21.17 9.84 -3.29
N ILE A 163 21.79 10.47 -2.31
CA ILE A 163 23.08 11.16 -2.47
C ILE A 163 24.14 10.35 -1.72
N PRO A 164 25.22 9.90 -2.37
CA PRO A 164 26.33 9.23 -1.68
C PRO A 164 26.91 10.12 -0.57
N GLY A 165 27.07 9.56 0.63
CA GLY A 165 27.54 10.24 1.83
C GLY A 165 26.43 10.83 2.71
N GLU A 166 26.86 11.41 3.85
CA GLU A 166 25.98 12.20 4.72
C GLU A 166 25.87 13.62 4.15
N VAL A 167 24.63 14.11 4.02
CA VAL A 167 24.28 15.47 3.63
C VAL A 167 24.14 16.31 4.92
N PRO A 168 25.14 17.15 5.30
CA PRO A 168 25.16 17.84 6.60
C PRO A 168 24.08 18.93 6.68
N ALA A 169 23.46 19.15 7.84
CA ALA A 169 22.33 20.08 7.95
C ALA A 169 22.63 21.58 7.63
N THR A 170 23.90 22.01 7.66
CA THR A 170 24.26 23.45 7.67
C THR A 170 25.48 23.85 6.81
N ARG A 171 26.17 22.92 6.13
CA ARG A 171 27.30 23.26 5.23
C ARG A 171 27.45 22.23 4.11
N PHE A 172 27.52 22.71 2.87
CA PHE A 172 27.52 21.88 1.68
C PHE A 172 28.54 22.37 0.65
N ASP A 173 29.60 21.60 0.41
CA ASP A 173 30.54 21.82 -0.69
C ASP A 173 30.27 20.79 -1.79
N TYR A 174 29.26 21.06 -2.62
CA TYR A 174 28.88 20.15 -3.70
C TYR A 174 29.71 20.36 -4.97
N PRO A 175 29.96 19.29 -5.75
CA PRO A 175 30.47 19.41 -7.11
C PRO A 175 29.46 20.14 -8.02
N GLU A 176 29.95 20.72 -9.11
CA GLU A 176 29.10 21.40 -10.11
C GLU A 176 28.01 20.50 -10.68
N THR A 177 28.32 19.21 -10.90
CA THR A 177 27.35 18.17 -11.24
C THR A 177 27.32 17.14 -10.12
N LEU A 178 26.19 17.05 -9.42
CA LEU A 178 26.00 16.14 -8.29
C LEU A 178 25.42 14.80 -8.78
N PRO A 179 26.14 13.68 -8.62
CA PRO A 179 25.57 12.37 -8.90
C PRO A 179 24.50 12.04 -7.86
N VAL A 180 23.31 11.67 -8.34
CA VAL A 180 22.19 11.23 -7.50
C VAL A 180 21.61 9.93 -8.05
N PHE A 181 21.05 9.11 -7.17
CA PHE A 181 20.64 7.76 -7.52
C PHE A 181 19.20 7.53 -7.12
N THR A 182 18.42 6.87 -7.97
CA THR A 182 17.01 6.57 -7.67
C THR A 182 16.88 5.36 -6.76
N ARG A 183 17.90 4.47 -6.74
CA ARG A 183 17.89 3.22 -5.98
C ARG A 183 19.25 2.91 -5.35
N PRO A 184 19.28 2.19 -4.21
CA PRO A 184 20.53 1.88 -3.52
C PRO A 184 21.48 0.98 -4.33
N ASP A 185 20.96 0.10 -5.17
CA ASP A 185 21.75 -0.81 -6.03
C ASP A 185 22.49 -0.08 -7.16
N LEU A 186 22.11 1.17 -7.44
CA LEU A 186 22.74 2.01 -8.44
C LEU A 186 23.89 2.85 -7.86
N LEU A 187 24.04 2.90 -6.53
CA LEU A 187 25.10 3.67 -5.87
C LEU A 187 26.49 3.14 -6.25
N PRO A 188 27.52 4.02 -6.31
CA PRO A 188 28.88 3.61 -6.64
C PRO A 188 29.37 2.52 -5.70
N ALA A 189 30.10 1.55 -6.25
CA ALA A 189 30.67 0.45 -5.47
C ALA A 189 31.53 0.99 -4.32
N GLY A 190 31.23 0.58 -3.09
CA GLY A 190 31.90 1.06 -1.88
C GLY A 190 31.21 2.24 -1.18
N THR A 191 30.04 2.69 -1.65
CA THR A 191 29.24 3.70 -0.95
C THR A 191 28.64 3.12 0.33
N ALA A 192 29.22 3.48 1.48
CA ALA A 192 28.85 2.97 2.80
C ALA A 192 27.71 3.74 3.48
N VAL A 193 27.52 5.00 3.09
CA VAL A 193 26.49 5.90 3.61
C VAL A 193 25.90 6.65 2.45
N TRP A 194 24.59 6.89 2.47
CA TRP A 194 23.92 7.80 1.55
C TRP A 194 22.80 8.51 2.28
N THR A 195 22.39 9.66 1.76
CA THR A 195 21.25 10.39 2.29
C THR A 195 20.10 10.26 1.32
N ARG A 196 18.97 9.73 1.80
CA ARG A 196 17.71 9.79 1.07
C ARG A 196 17.09 11.16 1.28
N VAL A 197 16.86 11.87 0.18
CA VAL A 197 16.29 13.22 0.20
C VAL A 197 15.15 13.33 -0.80
N ALA A 198 14.03 13.90 -0.35
CA ALA A 198 13.01 14.39 -1.25
C ALA A 198 13.59 15.60 -2.00
N LEU A 199 13.43 15.63 -3.33
CA LEU A 199 14.13 16.59 -4.17
C LEU A 199 13.70 18.04 -3.87
N ASN A 200 12.42 18.27 -3.57
CA ASN A 200 11.88 19.56 -3.09
C ASN A 200 12.62 20.07 -1.84
N THR A 201 12.88 19.18 -0.88
CA THR A 201 13.49 19.48 0.41
C THR A 201 14.96 19.80 0.22
N PHE A 202 15.62 19.05 -0.67
CA PHE A 202 17.00 19.29 -1.07
C PHE A 202 17.16 20.66 -1.76
N ILE A 203 16.35 20.95 -2.79
CA ILE A 203 16.39 22.22 -3.53
C ILE A 203 16.10 23.40 -2.58
N SER A 204 15.04 23.30 -1.77
CA SER A 204 14.67 24.36 -0.83
C SER A 204 15.78 24.67 0.17
N LYS A 205 16.43 23.64 0.74
CA LYS A 205 17.51 23.86 1.71
C LYS A 205 18.80 24.38 1.08
N VAL A 206 19.12 23.97 -0.15
CA VAL A 206 20.37 24.37 -0.83
C VAL A 206 20.24 25.74 -1.51
N PHE A 207 19.05 26.10 -2.01
CA PHE A 207 18.85 27.32 -2.82
C PHE A 207 18.02 28.41 -2.13
N ALA A 208 17.14 28.09 -1.18
CA ALA A 208 16.23 29.04 -0.53
C ALA A 208 16.51 29.32 0.96
N GLY A 209 17.49 28.65 1.59
CA GLY A 209 17.87 28.89 2.98
C GLY A 209 18.84 30.07 3.15
N ASP A 210 18.54 30.98 4.09
CA ASP A 210 19.35 32.17 4.40
C ASP A 210 20.69 31.85 5.11
N ASP A 211 20.86 30.64 5.64
CA ASP A 211 22.05 30.18 6.40
C ASP A 211 23.06 29.36 5.56
N PHE A 212 23.10 29.55 4.24
CA PHE A 212 23.97 28.76 3.35
C PHE A 212 25.42 29.26 3.29
N SER A 213 26.39 28.36 3.54
CA SER A 213 27.81 28.57 3.21
C SER A 213 28.37 27.36 2.44
N GLY A 214 29.01 27.59 1.27
CA GLY A 214 29.62 26.55 0.43
C GLY A 214 29.35 26.68 -1.08
N THR A 215 29.65 25.65 -1.87
CA THR A 215 29.37 25.57 -3.33
C THR A 215 28.08 24.81 -3.64
N ARG A 216 27.24 25.37 -4.54
CA ARG A 216 25.95 24.77 -4.96
C ARG A 216 26.11 23.96 -6.24
N PRO A 217 25.47 22.77 -6.35
CA PRO A 217 25.48 22.02 -7.60
C PRO A 217 24.64 22.76 -8.65
N GLN A 218 25.12 22.84 -9.88
CA GLN A 218 24.39 23.41 -11.02
C GLN A 218 23.56 22.34 -11.74
N HIS A 219 23.99 21.09 -11.66
CA HIS A 219 23.35 19.95 -12.31
C HIS A 219 23.19 18.77 -11.35
N LEU A 220 22.13 17.98 -11.55
CA LEU A 220 21.99 16.64 -11.00
C LEU A 220 22.20 15.65 -12.13
N HIS A 221 23.06 14.68 -11.90
CA HIS A 221 23.23 13.58 -12.83
C HIS A 221 22.58 12.34 -12.21
N ILE A 222 21.40 11.99 -12.72
CA ILE A 222 20.62 10.86 -12.22
C ILE A 222 21.18 9.56 -12.80
N ASN A 223 21.48 8.61 -11.92
CA ASN A 223 22.01 7.29 -12.23
C ASN A 223 23.18 7.28 -13.23
N PRO A 224 24.29 7.99 -12.93
CA PRO A 224 25.41 8.12 -13.86
C PRO A 224 25.96 6.77 -14.30
N GLY A 225 26.14 6.59 -15.61
CA GLY A 225 26.73 5.37 -16.19
C GLY A 225 25.74 4.24 -16.48
N LEU A 226 24.43 4.49 -16.36
CA LEU A 226 23.39 3.60 -16.89
C LEU A 226 22.99 4.00 -18.31
N SER A 227 22.25 3.12 -19.00
CA SER A 227 21.63 3.42 -20.30
C SER A 227 20.57 4.53 -20.23
N PHE A 228 20.12 4.84 -19.02
CA PHE A 228 19.16 5.89 -18.71
C PHE A 228 19.79 6.85 -17.70
N ASP A 229 20.79 7.60 -18.15
CA ASP A 229 21.36 8.70 -17.39
C ASP A 229 20.75 10.02 -17.87
N THR A 230 20.37 10.88 -16.93
CA THR A 230 19.73 12.15 -17.23
C THR A 230 20.40 13.24 -16.42
N GLU A 231 20.87 14.27 -17.12
CA GLU A 231 21.40 15.47 -16.49
C GLU A 231 20.32 16.54 -16.40
N LEU A 232 20.02 16.95 -15.17
CA LEU A 232 18.99 17.92 -14.85
C LEU A 232 19.62 19.21 -14.34
N ARG A 233 19.22 20.35 -14.90
CA ARG A 233 19.66 21.67 -14.42
C ARG A 233 18.91 22.04 -13.15
N MET A 234 19.65 22.36 -12.08
CA MET A 234 19.05 22.69 -10.78
C MET A 234 18.13 23.91 -10.84
N TRP A 235 18.49 24.91 -11.64
CA TRP A 235 17.69 26.12 -11.84
C TRP A 235 16.29 25.86 -12.42
N THR A 236 16.09 24.75 -13.13
CA THR A 236 14.78 24.33 -13.65
C THR A 236 13.76 24.06 -12.53
N PHE A 237 14.22 23.79 -11.30
CA PHE A 237 13.36 23.45 -10.16
C PHE A 237 13.24 24.56 -9.10
N VAL A 238 14.05 25.62 -9.18
CA VAL A 238 14.14 26.65 -8.14
C VAL A 238 12.88 27.51 -8.08
N ASP A 239 12.36 27.94 -9.23
CA ASP A 239 11.17 28.78 -9.30
C ASP A 239 9.91 28.03 -8.85
N GLU A 240 9.76 26.77 -9.24
CA GLU A 240 8.66 25.88 -8.84
C GLU A 240 8.72 25.51 -7.35
N ALA A 241 9.90 25.16 -6.83
CA ALA A 241 10.08 24.92 -5.38
C ALA A 241 9.75 26.17 -4.55
N ALA A 242 10.14 27.36 -5.02
CA ALA A 242 9.81 28.63 -4.38
C ALA A 242 8.31 29.00 -4.49
N GLN A 243 7.62 28.56 -5.55
CA GLN A 243 6.17 28.74 -5.71
C GLN A 243 5.39 27.78 -4.81
N HIS A 244 5.81 26.53 -4.70
CA HIS A 244 5.24 25.51 -3.82
C HIS A 244 5.36 25.90 -2.34
N LEU A 245 6.51 26.45 -1.93
CA LEU A 245 6.74 27.00 -0.58
C LEU A 245 5.77 28.14 -0.21
N ARG A 246 5.29 28.91 -1.19
CA ARG A 246 4.35 30.02 -0.98
C ARG A 246 2.88 29.59 -0.92
N MET A 247 2.50 28.49 -1.58
CA MET A 247 1.11 28.06 -1.69
C MET A 247 0.66 27.06 -0.62
N CYS A 248 1.53 26.14 -0.18
CA CYS A 248 1.08 25.02 0.65
C CYS A 248 1.06 25.29 2.16
N GLY A 249 1.77 26.29 2.69
CA GLY A 249 1.84 26.56 4.14
C GLY A 249 2.34 25.39 5.01
N CYS A 250 2.66 24.23 4.41
CA CYS A 250 3.13 23.02 5.08
C CYS A 250 4.63 23.15 5.39
N ALA A 251 4.93 23.72 6.55
CA ALA A 251 6.16 23.42 7.25
C ALA A 251 6.10 22.00 7.85
N GLN A 252 6.08 20.96 7.02
CA GLN A 252 6.47 19.61 7.43
C GLN A 252 7.76 19.26 6.70
N TYR A 253 8.86 19.83 7.19
CA TYR A 253 10.20 19.45 6.74
C TYR A 253 10.53 18.06 7.29
N GLY A 254 10.40 17.03 6.46
CA GLY A 254 10.98 15.72 6.76
C GLY A 254 12.48 15.86 7.03
N ALA A 255 12.96 15.23 8.11
CA ALA A 255 14.38 15.17 8.39
C ALA A 255 15.09 14.43 7.25
N PHE A 256 16.29 14.88 6.85
CA PHE A 256 17.14 14.10 5.97
C PHE A 256 17.37 12.74 6.60
N LYS A 257 17.01 11.67 5.89
CA LYS A 257 17.20 10.32 6.40
C LYS A 257 18.55 9.82 5.92
N VAL A 258 19.52 9.87 6.83
CA VAL A 258 20.81 9.22 6.62
C VAL A 258 20.58 7.73 6.67
N GLU A 259 20.78 7.07 5.53
CA GLU A 259 20.67 5.62 5.39
C GLU A 259 22.09 5.06 5.26
N ARG A 260 22.37 3.99 6.02
CA ARG A 260 23.66 3.32 5.98
C ARG A 260 23.52 2.05 5.17
N SER A 261 24.57 1.75 4.42
CA SER A 261 24.63 0.54 3.61
C SER A 261 24.35 -0.70 4.44
N PRO A 262 23.48 -1.62 3.98
CA PRO A 262 23.36 -2.95 4.57
C PRO A 262 24.58 -3.84 4.23
N TRP A 263 25.55 -3.35 3.45
CA TRP A 263 26.72 -4.11 3.00
C TRP A 263 27.98 -3.73 3.79
N LEU A 264 28.61 -4.71 4.43
CA LEU A 264 29.96 -4.56 5.01
C LEU A 264 31.01 -4.53 3.89
N SER A 265 31.94 -3.56 3.92
CA SER A 265 33.04 -3.52 2.96
C SER A 265 34.03 -4.66 3.21
N ARG A 266 34.90 -4.96 2.21
CA ARG A 266 36.02 -5.91 2.42
C ARG A 266 36.97 -5.49 3.55
N ALA A 267 37.09 -4.19 3.82
CA ALA A 267 37.89 -3.67 4.92
C ALA A 267 37.18 -3.88 6.27
N ASP A 268 35.86 -3.79 6.31
CA ASP A 268 35.06 -4.09 7.51
C ASP A 268 35.09 -5.58 7.81
N ILE A 269 35.02 -6.44 6.79
CA ILE A 269 35.18 -7.89 6.93
C ILE A 269 36.58 -8.25 7.48
N ALA A 270 37.63 -7.63 6.95
CA ALA A 270 38.99 -7.84 7.45
C ALA A 270 39.18 -7.31 8.89
N THR A 271 38.50 -6.22 9.24
CA THR A 271 38.51 -5.65 10.59
C THR A 271 37.74 -6.54 11.57
N LEU A 272 36.61 -7.09 11.15
CA LEU A 272 35.81 -8.05 11.93
C LEU A 272 36.54 -9.38 12.12
N ASP A 273 37.20 -9.92 11.09
CA ASP A 273 38.08 -11.10 11.21
C ASP A 273 39.22 -10.83 12.20
N HIS A 274 39.79 -9.62 12.19
CA HIS A 274 40.83 -9.22 13.14
C HIS A 274 40.30 -9.12 14.58
N ILE A 275 39.12 -8.51 14.80
CA ILE A 275 38.46 -8.41 16.11
C ILE A 275 38.07 -9.78 16.67
N VAL A 276 37.55 -10.68 15.82
CA VAL A 276 37.15 -12.05 16.19
C VAL A 276 38.37 -12.91 16.53
N SER A 277 39.48 -12.74 15.80
CA SER A 277 40.73 -13.48 16.02
C SER A 277 41.56 -12.97 17.21
N SER A 278 41.23 -11.81 17.77
CA SER A 278 41.95 -11.20 18.90
C SER A 278 41.02 -10.93 20.09
N GLY A 279 40.58 -11.99 20.78
CA GLY A 279 40.00 -11.80 22.11
C GLY A 279 41.06 -11.38 23.16
N PRO A 280 40.68 -10.93 24.37
CA PRO A 280 39.50 -10.15 24.75
C PRO A 280 39.91 -8.78 25.34
N VAL A 281 39.16 -7.70 25.09
CA VAL A 281 39.28 -6.45 25.89
C VAL A 281 37.92 -5.81 26.18
N HIS A 282 37.57 -5.88 27.46
CA HIS A 282 36.77 -5.01 28.33
C HIS A 282 35.46 -4.32 27.88
N ALA A 283 34.46 -4.62 28.73
CA ALA A 283 33.16 -4.03 28.95
C ALA A 283 33.01 -2.51 28.68
N VAL A 284 32.18 -2.22 27.68
CA VAL A 284 31.28 -1.06 27.65
C VAL A 284 29.91 -1.62 27.25
N PRO A 285 28.79 -1.24 27.89
CA PRO A 285 27.47 -1.74 27.52
C PRO A 285 27.03 -1.06 26.23
N VAL A 286 27.50 -1.57 25.09
CA VAL A 286 26.87 -1.33 23.79
C VAL A 286 25.77 -2.36 23.65
N ARG A 287 24.54 -1.92 23.33
CA ARG A 287 23.48 -2.82 22.87
C ARG A 287 23.98 -3.50 21.60
N THR A 288 24.49 -4.71 21.72
CA THR A 288 24.79 -5.57 20.58
C THR A 288 23.46 -6.04 19.99
N VAL A 289 23.07 -5.47 18.86
CA VAL A 289 21.98 -6.04 18.05
C VAL A 289 22.63 -7.13 17.20
N LYS A 290 22.35 -8.39 17.52
CA LYS A 290 22.68 -9.52 16.66
C LYS A 290 21.68 -9.49 15.51
N VAL A 291 22.14 -9.30 14.27
CA VAL A 291 21.31 -9.41 13.07
C VAL A 291 21.80 -10.63 12.32
N GLU A 292 21.01 -11.70 12.36
CA GLU A 292 21.19 -12.89 11.53
C GLU A 292 20.35 -12.69 10.26
N PHE A 293 20.83 -13.15 9.10
CA PHE A 293 20.11 -13.09 7.84
C PHE A 293 20.40 -14.35 7.02
N THR A 294 19.35 -14.94 6.48
CA THR A 294 19.45 -16.11 5.61
C THR A 294 19.58 -15.65 4.14
N LEU A 295 20.51 -16.24 3.40
CA LEU A 295 20.69 -15.98 1.97
C LEU A 295 20.05 -17.11 1.17
N GLY A 296 19.02 -16.78 0.39
CA GLY A 296 18.44 -17.68 -0.59
C GLY A 296 19.26 -17.69 -1.87
N VAL A 297 19.23 -18.80 -2.60
CA VAL A 297 19.97 -18.97 -3.86
C VAL A 297 19.00 -19.51 -4.93
N ASP A 298 18.88 -18.82 -6.05
CA ASP A 298 18.05 -19.30 -7.16
C ASP A 298 18.75 -20.36 -8.03
N GLU A 299 18.01 -20.93 -8.98
CA GLU A 299 18.50 -21.96 -9.92
C GLU A 299 19.69 -21.49 -10.79
N GLN A 300 19.91 -20.17 -10.88
CA GLN A 300 20.96 -19.52 -11.67
C GLN A 300 22.15 -19.09 -10.79
N GLY A 301 22.12 -19.38 -9.49
CA GLY A 301 23.16 -19.07 -8.52
C GLY A 301 23.16 -17.64 -7.98
N ARG A 302 22.11 -16.85 -8.27
CA ARG A 302 21.94 -15.48 -7.73
C ARG A 302 21.50 -15.55 -6.28
N ARG A 303 22.13 -14.75 -5.41
CA ARG A 303 21.86 -14.70 -3.97
C ARG A 303 20.94 -13.54 -3.64
N PHE A 304 19.88 -13.80 -2.90
CA PHE A 304 18.96 -12.77 -2.38
C PHE A 304 18.81 -12.92 -0.87
N VAL A 305 18.55 -11.80 -0.18
CA VAL A 305 18.27 -11.83 1.26
C VAL A 305 16.88 -12.43 1.43
N VAL A 306 16.82 -13.60 2.06
CA VAL A 306 15.58 -14.14 2.61
C VAL A 306 15.42 -13.46 3.94
N ARG A 307 14.28 -12.80 4.17
CA ARG A 307 13.98 -12.27 5.50
C ARG A 307 14.02 -13.43 6.48
N GLU A 308 14.97 -13.40 7.41
CA GLU A 308 14.95 -14.31 8.54
C GLU A 308 13.76 -13.89 9.40
N ARG A 309 12.65 -14.61 9.23
CA ARG A 309 11.68 -14.70 10.31
C ARG A 309 12.31 -15.57 11.37
N GLU A 310 12.23 -15.14 12.64
CA GLU A 310 12.65 -15.98 13.76
C GLU A 310 12.14 -17.40 13.52
N ALA A 311 13.04 -18.37 13.53
CA ALA A 311 12.72 -19.79 13.42
C ALA A 311 11.77 -20.15 14.59
N GLY A 312 10.47 -20.02 14.35
CA GLY A 312 9.48 -20.02 15.41
C GLY A 312 8.01 -19.96 14.97
N GLN A 313 7.70 -19.73 13.69
CA GLN A 313 6.35 -20.03 13.21
C GLN A 313 6.19 -21.55 13.16
N ASP A 314 5.55 -22.09 14.18
CA ASP A 314 5.09 -23.47 14.20
C ASP A 314 4.02 -23.62 13.11
N ASN A 315 4.35 -24.31 12.02
CA ASN A 315 3.44 -24.57 10.91
C ASN A 315 2.14 -25.25 11.37
N GLY A 316 2.19 -26.03 12.46
CA GLY A 316 1.01 -26.61 13.10
C GLY A 316 0.07 -25.56 13.70
N LYS A 317 0.60 -24.41 14.16
CA LYS A 317 -0.18 -23.26 14.66
C LYS A 317 -0.74 -22.40 13.53
N LEU A 318 0.00 -22.21 12.44
CA LEU A 318 -0.52 -21.50 11.27
C LEU A 318 -1.68 -22.28 10.66
N ARG A 319 -1.47 -23.58 10.42
CA ARG A 319 -2.53 -24.50 9.97
C ARG A 319 -3.69 -24.53 10.97
N GLY A 320 -3.39 -24.62 12.26
CA GLY A 320 -4.38 -24.57 13.34
C GLY A 320 -5.24 -23.32 13.30
N CYS A 321 -4.64 -22.15 13.10
CA CYS A 321 -5.35 -20.88 12.98
C CYS A 321 -6.36 -20.90 11.82
N LEU A 322 -5.93 -21.27 10.61
CA LEU A 322 -6.82 -21.26 9.45
C LEU A 322 -7.92 -22.34 9.53
N ILE A 323 -7.56 -23.56 9.92
CA ILE A 323 -8.51 -24.67 10.06
C ILE A 323 -9.48 -24.41 11.21
N GLY A 324 -8.99 -23.90 12.35
CA GLY A 324 -9.82 -23.57 13.50
C GLY A 324 -10.87 -22.51 13.15
N GLY A 325 -10.48 -21.46 12.41
CA GLY A 325 -11.44 -20.47 11.94
C GLY A 325 -12.50 -21.06 11.01
N ALA A 326 -12.09 -21.89 10.05
CA ALA A 326 -13.04 -22.57 9.17
C ALA A 326 -14.00 -23.52 9.90
N ILE A 327 -13.54 -24.17 10.97
CA ILE A 327 -14.39 -25.01 11.83
C ILE A 327 -15.38 -24.13 12.61
N GLY A 328 -14.91 -23.02 13.17
CA GLY A 328 -15.76 -22.07 13.90
C GLY A 328 -16.88 -21.51 13.03
N ASP A 329 -16.51 -21.00 11.84
CA ASP A 329 -17.43 -20.60 10.78
C ASP A 329 -18.48 -21.71 10.50
N ALA A 330 -18.02 -22.92 10.18
CA ALA A 330 -18.90 -24.03 9.83
C ALA A 330 -19.80 -24.52 10.99
N LEU A 331 -19.40 -24.30 12.25
CA LEU A 331 -20.24 -24.60 13.43
C LEU A 331 -21.43 -23.65 13.49
N GLY A 332 -21.23 -22.35 13.23
CA GLY A 332 -22.26 -21.31 13.35
C GLY A 332 -23.12 -21.12 12.10
N ALA A 333 -22.64 -21.52 10.92
CA ALA A 333 -23.25 -21.22 9.62
C ALA A 333 -24.76 -21.54 9.49
N ASN A 334 -25.26 -22.58 10.17
CA ASN A 334 -26.67 -23.00 10.09
C ASN A 334 -27.57 -22.40 11.19
N THR A 335 -26.97 -21.67 12.13
CA THR A 335 -27.60 -21.11 13.33
C THR A 335 -27.39 -19.62 13.49
N GLU A 336 -26.70 -18.97 12.55
CA GLU A 336 -26.46 -17.54 12.54
C GLU A 336 -27.75 -16.75 12.77
N ASN A 337 -27.70 -15.81 13.72
CA ASN A 337 -28.79 -14.91 14.12
C ASN A 337 -30.07 -15.62 14.60
N LEU A 338 -30.02 -16.92 14.93
CA LEU A 338 -31.14 -17.63 15.54
C LEU A 338 -31.14 -17.44 17.06
N PRO A 339 -32.28 -17.16 17.69
CA PRO A 339 -32.39 -17.19 19.15
C PRO A 339 -31.99 -18.55 19.71
N MET A 340 -31.36 -18.57 20.89
CA MET A 340 -30.89 -19.81 21.50
C MET A 340 -32.01 -20.81 21.78
N GLU A 341 -33.25 -20.38 21.98
CA GLU A 341 -34.40 -21.28 22.07
C GLU A 341 -34.56 -22.14 20.80
N VAL A 342 -34.37 -21.55 19.62
CA VAL A 342 -34.43 -22.25 18.33
C VAL A 342 -33.20 -23.15 18.16
N VAL A 343 -32.02 -22.73 18.62
CA VAL A 343 -30.81 -23.56 18.62
C VAL A 343 -31.02 -24.79 19.50
N TYR A 344 -31.59 -24.64 20.69
CA TYR A 344 -31.91 -25.75 21.58
C TYR A 344 -32.96 -26.71 21.00
N GLU A 345 -33.96 -26.19 20.29
CA GLU A 345 -34.95 -27.03 19.59
C GLU A 345 -34.29 -27.90 18.50
N ARG A 346 -33.28 -27.37 17.80
CA ARG A 346 -32.60 -28.06 16.70
C ARG A 346 -31.51 -29.02 17.17
N HIS A 347 -30.73 -28.64 18.19
CA HIS A 347 -29.52 -29.35 18.60
C HIS A 347 -29.62 -30.00 19.99
N GLY A 348 -30.72 -29.74 20.72
CA GLY A 348 -30.93 -30.23 22.08
C GLY A 348 -30.48 -29.23 23.16
N PRO A 349 -30.66 -29.57 24.45
CA PRO A 349 -30.46 -28.63 25.57
C PRO A 349 -29.01 -28.20 25.80
N GLN A 350 -28.05 -28.84 25.13
CA GLN A 350 -26.63 -28.48 25.17
C GLN A 350 -26.24 -27.51 24.03
N GLY A 351 -27.20 -27.12 23.18
CA GLY A 351 -26.94 -26.33 21.99
C GLY A 351 -26.08 -27.10 20.97
N ILE A 352 -25.26 -26.36 20.22
CA ILE A 352 -24.33 -26.91 19.24
C ILE A 352 -23.24 -27.67 19.97
N THR A 353 -23.01 -28.92 19.59
CA THR A 353 -22.00 -29.82 20.21
C THR A 353 -21.11 -30.54 19.20
N ASP A 354 -21.43 -30.41 17.90
CA ASP A 354 -20.72 -31.04 16.79
C ASP A 354 -20.95 -30.23 15.51
N LEU A 355 -20.11 -30.44 14.50
CA LEU A 355 -20.31 -29.90 13.16
C LEU A 355 -21.61 -30.44 12.53
N PRO A 356 -22.32 -29.62 11.75
CA PRO A 356 -23.47 -30.09 11.00
C PRO A 356 -23.07 -31.11 9.92
N ASP A 357 -24.04 -31.90 9.43
CA ASP A 357 -23.81 -32.92 8.39
C ASP A 357 -23.18 -32.32 7.12
N ASP A 358 -23.56 -31.08 6.76
CA ASP A 358 -22.90 -30.25 5.75
C ASP A 358 -22.17 -29.08 6.45
N PRO A 359 -20.89 -29.25 6.81
CA PRO A 359 -20.06 -28.24 7.48
C PRO A 359 -19.57 -27.19 6.48
N ALA A 360 -20.52 -26.46 5.91
CA ALA A 360 -20.27 -25.44 4.93
C ALA A 360 -19.68 -24.18 5.56
N ILE A 361 -18.63 -23.66 4.93
CA ILE A 361 -18.06 -22.36 5.26
C ILE A 361 -18.93 -21.20 4.74
N THR A 362 -18.85 -20.04 5.39
CA THR A 362 -19.49 -18.77 5.02
C THR A 362 -18.53 -17.80 4.33
N ASP A 363 -18.90 -16.52 4.21
CA ASP A 363 -18.01 -15.48 3.70
C ASP A 363 -16.80 -15.24 4.61
N ASP A 364 -16.86 -15.56 5.90
CA ASP A 364 -15.76 -15.55 6.86
C ASP A 364 -14.53 -16.28 6.34
N THR A 365 -14.66 -17.59 6.10
CA THR A 365 -13.55 -18.39 5.59
C THR A 365 -13.21 -17.99 4.16
N GLN A 366 -14.21 -17.72 3.30
CA GLN A 366 -13.92 -17.31 1.91
C GLN A 366 -13.03 -16.06 1.88
N MET A 367 -13.38 -15.02 2.63
CA MET A 367 -12.60 -13.79 2.68
C MET A 367 -11.26 -13.99 3.38
N THR A 368 -11.20 -14.82 4.42
CA THR A 368 -9.94 -15.22 5.07
C THR A 368 -8.98 -15.86 4.07
N LEU A 369 -9.46 -16.76 3.21
CA LEU A 369 -8.64 -17.36 2.15
C LEU A 369 -8.11 -16.30 1.17
N PHE A 370 -8.95 -15.35 0.74
CA PHE A 370 -8.49 -14.27 -0.13
C PHE A 370 -7.48 -13.35 0.56
N THR A 371 -7.63 -13.07 1.86
CA THR A 371 -6.61 -12.37 2.65
C THR A 371 -5.31 -13.16 2.68
N PHE A 372 -5.37 -14.49 2.90
CA PHE A 372 -4.18 -15.32 2.96
C PHE A 372 -3.45 -15.40 1.61
N GLU A 373 -4.19 -15.56 0.51
CA GLU A 373 -3.61 -15.50 -0.84
C GLU A 373 -2.95 -14.14 -1.09
N ALA A 374 -3.55 -13.05 -0.59
CA ALA A 374 -2.95 -11.71 -0.68
C ALA A 374 -1.61 -11.62 0.06
N MET A 375 -1.45 -12.31 1.20
CA MET A 375 -0.19 -12.35 1.94
C MET A 375 0.91 -13.07 1.13
N ILE A 376 0.57 -14.21 0.52
CA ILE A 376 1.50 -14.96 -0.35
C ILE A 376 1.89 -14.06 -1.53
N ARG A 377 0.92 -13.47 -2.24
CA ARG A 377 1.18 -12.59 -3.39
C ARG A 377 1.98 -11.34 -3.01
N ALA A 378 1.70 -10.74 -1.86
CA ALA A 378 2.44 -9.58 -1.38
C ALA A 378 3.91 -9.93 -1.11
N HIS A 379 4.18 -11.12 -0.54
CA HIS A 379 5.54 -11.59 -0.35
C HIS A 379 6.25 -11.85 -1.69
N VAL A 380 5.58 -12.51 -2.65
CA VAL A 380 6.08 -12.71 -4.02
C VAL A 380 6.44 -11.37 -4.66
N ARG A 381 5.52 -10.39 -4.57
CA ARG A 381 5.70 -9.05 -5.11
C ARG A 381 6.87 -8.32 -4.45
N GLU A 382 6.96 -8.37 -3.13
CA GLU A 382 8.02 -7.72 -2.38
C GLU A 382 9.40 -8.23 -2.78
N ARG A 383 9.59 -9.55 -2.82
CA ARG A 383 10.91 -10.13 -3.17
C ARG A 383 11.27 -9.96 -4.65
N THR A 384 10.29 -9.86 -5.54
CA THR A 384 10.54 -9.74 -6.99
C THR A 384 10.67 -8.30 -7.48
N THR A 385 10.00 -7.35 -6.82
CA THR A 385 9.94 -5.95 -7.25
C THR A 385 10.52 -4.95 -6.24
N GLY A 386 10.75 -5.36 -5.00
CA GLY A 386 11.10 -4.48 -3.89
C GLY A 386 9.92 -3.66 -3.33
N ASN A 387 8.70 -3.85 -3.85
CA ASN A 387 7.50 -3.13 -3.45
C ASN A 387 6.58 -4.01 -2.59
N GLY A 388 6.47 -3.69 -1.30
CA GLY A 388 5.63 -4.42 -0.33
C GLY A 388 4.24 -3.82 -0.12
N GLY A 389 3.65 -3.09 -1.08
CA GLY A 389 2.37 -2.41 -0.92
C GLY A 389 1.17 -3.34 -0.68
N ILE A 390 1.03 -3.88 0.54
CA ILE A 390 0.07 -4.93 0.91
C ILE A 390 -1.37 -4.52 0.73
N VAL A 391 -1.72 -3.28 1.12
CA VAL A 391 -3.11 -2.85 1.19
C VAL A 391 -3.76 -2.89 -0.19
N ALA A 392 -3.00 -2.54 -1.23
CA ALA A 392 -3.44 -2.66 -2.62
C ALA A 392 -3.61 -4.13 -3.06
N VAL A 393 -2.73 -5.03 -2.63
CA VAL A 393 -2.83 -6.48 -2.92
C VAL A 393 -4.06 -7.08 -2.24
N VAL A 394 -4.32 -6.68 -0.99
CA VAL A 394 -5.53 -7.07 -0.24
C VAL A 394 -6.79 -6.51 -0.90
N GLN A 395 -6.79 -5.24 -1.31
CA GLN A 395 -7.89 -4.64 -2.06
C GLN A 395 -8.20 -5.45 -3.32
N HIS A 396 -7.18 -5.78 -4.11
CA HIS A 396 -7.35 -6.59 -5.33
C HIS A 396 -7.87 -8.00 -5.02
N ALA A 397 -7.38 -8.64 -3.94
CA ALA A 397 -7.90 -9.93 -3.50
C ALA A 397 -9.39 -9.86 -3.12
N TYR A 398 -9.83 -8.80 -2.44
CA TYR A 398 -11.25 -8.61 -2.14
C TYR A 398 -12.10 -8.33 -3.39
N GLN A 399 -11.56 -7.68 -4.42
CA GLN A 399 -12.27 -7.58 -5.70
C GLN A 399 -12.42 -8.92 -6.41
N ARG A 400 -11.41 -9.79 -6.32
CA ARG A 400 -11.50 -11.18 -6.82
C ARG A 400 -12.54 -11.97 -6.03
N TRP A 401 -12.62 -11.81 -4.70
CA TRP A 401 -13.71 -12.37 -3.91
C TRP A 401 -15.08 -11.83 -4.32
N LEU A 402 -15.23 -10.50 -4.48
CA LEU A 402 -16.50 -9.89 -4.92
C LEU A 402 -16.97 -10.48 -6.25
N HIS A 403 -16.04 -10.80 -7.14
CA HIS A 403 -16.34 -11.48 -8.38
C HIS A 403 -16.90 -12.90 -8.17
N THR A 404 -16.32 -13.69 -7.25
CA THR A 404 -16.87 -15.00 -6.92
C THR A 404 -18.28 -14.89 -6.33
N GLN A 405 -18.61 -13.75 -5.70
CA GLN A 405 -19.95 -13.39 -5.22
C GLN A 405 -20.91 -12.86 -6.32
N LYS A 406 -20.77 -13.34 -7.56
CA LYS A 406 -21.65 -13.04 -8.71
C LYS A 406 -21.60 -11.62 -9.23
N THR A 407 -20.64 -10.80 -8.80
CA THR A 407 -20.38 -9.52 -9.47
C THR A 407 -19.56 -9.77 -10.74
N PRO A 408 -19.99 -9.30 -11.93
CA PRO A 408 -19.17 -9.41 -13.14
C PRO A 408 -17.77 -8.84 -12.93
N TRP A 409 -16.74 -9.50 -13.46
CA TRP A 409 -15.35 -9.09 -13.23
C TRP A 409 -15.11 -7.65 -13.71
N GLU A 410 -15.71 -7.24 -14.82
CA GLU A 410 -15.56 -5.86 -15.32
C GLU A 410 -16.06 -4.79 -14.33
N LYS A 411 -16.98 -5.16 -13.43
CA LYS A 411 -17.52 -4.28 -12.37
C LYS A 411 -16.77 -4.43 -11.05
N ALA A 412 -16.21 -5.60 -10.78
CA ALA A 412 -15.48 -5.87 -9.54
C ALA A 412 -14.03 -5.35 -9.60
N ARG A 413 -13.31 -5.57 -10.70
CA ARG A 413 -11.86 -5.41 -10.80
C ARG A 413 -11.32 -4.02 -10.41
N GLY A 414 -12.15 -2.98 -10.50
CA GLY A 414 -11.75 -1.60 -10.30
C GLY A 414 -10.82 -1.08 -11.41
N PRO A 415 -10.59 0.24 -11.48
CA PRO A 415 -9.85 0.85 -12.57
C PRO A 415 -8.33 0.59 -12.54
N LEU A 416 -7.79 0.09 -11.42
CA LEU A 416 -6.36 -0.24 -11.32
C LEU A 416 -6.03 -1.60 -11.95
N SER A 417 -7.00 -2.50 -12.11
CA SER A 417 -6.78 -3.81 -12.72
C SER A 417 -6.96 -3.72 -14.24
N THR A 418 -5.91 -4.05 -14.98
CA THR A 418 -5.93 -4.12 -16.45
C THR A 418 -6.30 -5.51 -16.98
N LEU A 419 -6.51 -6.49 -16.10
CA LEU A 419 -6.80 -7.87 -16.47
C LEU A 419 -8.21 -8.01 -17.04
N ASP A 420 -8.33 -8.69 -18.18
CA ASP A 420 -9.61 -9.04 -18.81
C ASP A 420 -10.39 -10.10 -18.01
N GLU A 421 -9.68 -10.96 -17.27
CA GLU A 421 -10.23 -12.02 -16.43
C GLU A 421 -9.51 -12.06 -15.07
N PRO A 422 -10.16 -12.49 -13.98
CA PRO A 422 -9.52 -12.57 -12.67
C PRO A 422 -8.49 -13.70 -12.61
N ASP A 423 -7.45 -13.54 -11.80
CA ASP A 423 -6.27 -14.42 -11.80
C ASP A 423 -5.95 -15.12 -10.45
N GLY A 424 -4.96 -16.00 -10.56
CA GLY A 424 -4.34 -16.84 -9.55
C GLY A 424 -5.24 -17.85 -8.84
N ARG A 425 -4.68 -18.47 -7.79
CA ARG A 425 -5.08 -19.81 -7.37
C ARG A 425 -6.54 -19.93 -6.98
N LEU A 426 -7.03 -19.05 -6.10
CA LEU A 426 -8.39 -19.18 -5.56
C LEU A 426 -9.49 -19.05 -6.61
N ILE A 427 -9.28 -18.28 -7.67
CA ILE A 427 -10.26 -18.10 -8.76
C ILE A 427 -10.51 -19.41 -9.53
N GLY A 428 -9.58 -20.37 -9.46
CA GLY A 428 -9.76 -21.71 -10.01
C GLY A 428 -10.75 -22.59 -9.22
N HIS A 429 -11.02 -22.30 -7.95
CA HIS A 429 -11.87 -23.12 -7.08
C HIS A 429 -13.35 -22.76 -7.26
N ARG A 430 -14.07 -23.56 -8.06
CA ARG A 430 -15.46 -23.26 -8.44
C ARG A 430 -16.45 -23.21 -7.27
N ASP A 431 -16.17 -23.90 -6.17
CA ASP A 431 -17.03 -23.85 -4.99
C ASP A 431 -16.99 -22.49 -4.26
N LEU A 432 -15.94 -21.66 -4.45
CA LEU A 432 -15.90 -20.27 -3.95
C LEU A 432 -16.88 -19.35 -4.69
N PHE A 433 -17.44 -19.78 -5.82
CA PHE A 433 -18.49 -19.05 -6.53
C PHE A 433 -19.89 -19.33 -5.96
N ARG A 434 -20.04 -20.15 -4.92
CA ARG A 434 -21.32 -20.27 -4.21
C ARG A 434 -21.49 -19.03 -3.33
N LEU A 435 -22.67 -18.41 -3.38
CA LEU A 435 -23.02 -17.33 -2.46
C LEU A 435 -23.14 -17.91 -1.06
N ARG A 436 -22.32 -17.42 -0.15
CA ARG A 436 -22.22 -17.89 1.23
C ARG A 436 -22.41 -16.68 2.17
N ALA A 437 -23.64 -16.17 2.22
CA ALA A 437 -24.06 -15.06 3.08
C ALA A 437 -23.27 -13.71 2.98
N PRO A 438 -22.76 -13.27 1.81
CA PRO A 438 -21.89 -12.11 1.74
C PRO A 438 -22.54 -10.83 2.31
N GLY A 439 -21.88 -10.21 3.29
CA GLY A 439 -22.36 -8.99 3.93
C GLY A 439 -22.57 -7.81 2.96
N LEU A 440 -23.68 -7.07 3.12
CA LEU A 440 -24.01 -5.90 2.29
C LEU A 440 -22.99 -4.76 2.43
N THR A 441 -22.46 -4.54 3.64
CA THR A 441 -21.41 -3.53 3.88
C THR A 441 -20.18 -3.80 3.02
N VAL A 442 -19.69 -5.04 3.05
CA VAL A 442 -18.50 -5.46 2.29
C VAL A 442 -18.75 -5.33 0.80
N THR A 443 -19.82 -5.94 0.29
CA THR A 443 -20.10 -5.95 -1.15
C THR A 443 -20.35 -4.54 -1.70
N SER A 444 -21.04 -3.67 -0.96
CA SER A 444 -21.27 -2.29 -1.39
C SER A 444 -19.98 -1.44 -1.42
N ALA A 445 -19.12 -1.56 -0.40
CA ALA A 445 -17.84 -0.86 -0.36
C ALA A 445 -16.89 -1.32 -1.48
N LEU A 446 -16.81 -2.62 -1.72
CA LEU A 446 -15.99 -3.17 -2.80
C LEU A 446 -16.54 -2.78 -4.18
N GLN A 447 -17.85 -2.77 -4.39
CA GLN A 447 -18.47 -2.25 -5.60
C GLN A 447 -18.26 -0.75 -5.80
N GLN A 448 -18.21 0.02 -4.70
CA GLN A 448 -17.88 1.45 -4.78
C GLN A 448 -16.45 1.63 -5.28
N TYR A 449 -15.48 0.90 -4.73
CA TYR A 449 -14.12 0.87 -5.28
C TYR A 449 -14.12 0.44 -6.76
N GLY A 450 -14.86 -0.62 -7.11
CA GLY A 450 -14.98 -1.09 -8.49
C GLY A 450 -15.42 0.01 -9.47
N ARG A 451 -16.29 0.92 -9.00
CA ARG A 451 -16.77 2.07 -9.78
C ARG A 451 -15.82 3.27 -9.78
N THR A 452 -15.15 3.57 -8.66
CA THR A 452 -14.42 4.84 -8.48
C THR A 452 -12.91 4.70 -8.54
N GLY A 453 -12.36 3.53 -8.23
CA GLY A 453 -10.92 3.31 -8.01
C GLY A 453 -10.37 3.87 -6.71
N VAL A 454 -11.21 4.52 -5.90
CA VAL A 454 -10.78 5.15 -4.66
C VAL A 454 -10.86 4.10 -3.56
N MET A 455 -9.71 3.72 -3.00
CA MET A 455 -9.67 2.88 -1.80
C MET A 455 -10.22 3.64 -0.60
N ALA A 456 -11.04 2.98 0.20
CA ALA A 456 -11.53 3.54 1.44
C ALA A 456 -10.41 3.56 2.50
N THR A 457 -10.39 4.60 3.32
CA THR A 457 -9.50 4.77 4.47
C THR A 457 -10.30 5.35 5.64
N ALA A 458 -9.69 5.46 6.83
CA ALA A 458 -10.32 6.18 7.94
C ALA A 458 -10.66 7.65 7.61
N GLU A 459 -9.82 8.33 6.82
CA GLU A 459 -10.02 9.72 6.42
C GLU A 459 -11.02 9.88 5.27
N ASN A 460 -11.21 8.83 4.46
CA ASN A 460 -12.16 8.78 3.37
C ASN A 460 -12.95 7.46 3.38
N PRO A 461 -13.87 7.29 4.35
CA PRO A 461 -14.56 6.03 4.54
C PRO A 461 -15.63 5.79 3.47
N ALA A 462 -15.83 4.52 3.09
CA ALA A 462 -16.92 4.14 2.19
C ALA A 462 -18.31 4.18 2.87
N ASN A 463 -18.34 4.02 4.20
CA ASN A 463 -19.54 3.95 5.04
C ASN A 463 -19.16 4.17 6.51
N ASP A 464 -20.15 4.14 7.41
CA ASP A 464 -19.94 4.23 8.87
C ASP A 464 -20.27 2.89 9.57
N SER A 465 -19.95 1.75 8.96
CA SER A 465 -20.32 0.43 9.47
C SER A 465 -19.39 -0.06 10.56
N LYS A 466 -19.98 -0.56 11.65
CA LYS A 466 -19.33 -1.27 12.76
C LYS A 466 -19.21 -2.79 12.56
N GLY A 467 -19.71 -3.33 11.44
CA GLY A 467 -19.85 -4.77 11.22
C GLY A 467 -18.57 -5.59 11.47
N CYS A 468 -18.74 -6.85 11.87
CA CYS A 468 -17.67 -7.82 12.10
C CYS A 468 -16.89 -8.19 10.82
N GLY A 469 -17.44 -7.90 9.63
CA GLY A 469 -16.85 -8.23 8.33
C GLY A 469 -15.44 -7.67 8.08
N GLY A 470 -15.01 -6.69 8.87
CA GLY A 470 -13.63 -6.21 8.90
C GLY A 470 -12.68 -7.15 9.66
N VAL A 471 -13.08 -7.63 10.84
CA VAL A 471 -12.23 -8.42 11.76
C VAL A 471 -12.23 -9.93 11.42
N MET A 472 -13.33 -10.47 10.91
CA MET A 472 -13.49 -11.92 10.65
C MET A 472 -12.47 -12.53 9.65
N ARG A 473 -11.74 -11.68 8.93
CA ARG A 473 -10.90 -12.08 7.79
C ARG A 473 -9.43 -11.67 7.86
N VAL A 474 -8.98 -11.09 8.98
CA VAL A 474 -7.63 -10.49 9.07
C VAL A 474 -6.58 -11.38 9.75
N ALA A 475 -6.96 -12.54 10.30
CA ALA A 475 -5.99 -13.46 10.92
C ALA A 475 -4.74 -13.74 10.06
N PRO A 476 -4.83 -13.94 8.73
CA PRO A 476 -3.65 -14.21 7.91
C PRO A 476 -2.63 -13.06 7.85
N ILE A 477 -3.05 -11.82 8.14
CA ILE A 477 -2.13 -10.66 8.17
C ILE A 477 -1.09 -10.82 9.28
N ALA A 478 -1.44 -11.47 10.38
CA ALA A 478 -0.50 -11.83 11.45
C ALA A 478 0.61 -12.77 10.95
N PHE A 479 0.35 -13.55 9.89
CA PHE A 479 1.37 -14.40 9.29
C PHE A 479 2.34 -13.54 8.51
N TYR A 480 1.89 -12.53 7.77
CA TYR A 480 2.78 -11.65 7.00
C TYR A 480 3.60 -10.70 7.88
N ALA A 481 3.03 -10.20 8.97
CA ALA A 481 3.63 -9.13 9.74
C ALA A 481 4.93 -9.53 10.48
N ASP A 482 5.94 -8.66 10.39
CA ASP A 482 7.24 -8.78 11.06
C ASP A 482 7.11 -8.57 12.57
N ASP A 483 6.32 -7.58 12.97
CA ASP A 483 6.08 -7.19 14.36
C ASP A 483 4.60 -6.90 14.65
N ALA A 484 4.23 -6.88 15.93
CA ALA A 484 2.85 -6.62 16.37
C ALA A 484 2.32 -5.24 15.92
N SER A 485 3.18 -4.22 15.81
CA SER A 485 2.74 -2.88 15.37
C SER A 485 2.38 -2.90 13.89
N GLN A 486 3.14 -3.63 13.07
CA GLN A 486 2.82 -3.86 11.67
C GLN A 486 1.57 -4.73 11.52
N ALA A 487 1.40 -5.77 12.34
CA ALA A 487 0.19 -6.61 12.33
C ALA A 487 -1.07 -5.77 12.59
N PHE A 488 -1.04 -4.91 13.62
CA PHE A 488 -2.13 -3.99 13.93
C PHE A 488 -2.43 -3.05 12.75
N ALA A 489 -1.39 -2.37 12.23
CA ALA A 489 -1.56 -1.35 11.19
C ALA A 489 -2.11 -1.94 9.88
N LEU A 490 -1.58 -3.08 9.43
CA LEU A 490 -2.01 -3.72 8.20
C LEU A 490 -3.44 -4.27 8.31
N ALA A 491 -3.79 -4.88 9.44
CA ALA A 491 -5.15 -5.41 9.66
C ALA A 491 -6.19 -4.30 9.79
N LYS A 492 -5.86 -3.21 10.49
CA LYS A 492 -6.66 -1.98 10.50
C LYS A 492 -6.92 -1.49 9.08
N CYS A 493 -5.87 -1.27 8.29
CA CYS A 493 -6.01 -0.79 6.92
C CYS A 493 -6.80 -1.77 6.02
N ALA A 494 -6.65 -3.08 6.20
CA ALA A 494 -7.42 -4.08 5.46
C ALA A 494 -8.91 -4.06 5.79
N ALA A 495 -9.29 -3.74 7.03
CA ALA A 495 -10.68 -3.59 7.45
C ALA A 495 -11.29 -2.28 6.93
N GLU A 496 -10.53 -1.17 6.96
CA GLU A 496 -10.93 0.16 6.46
C GLU A 496 -11.39 0.15 5.00
N LEU A 497 -10.85 -0.76 4.19
CA LEU A 497 -11.28 -0.96 2.79
C LEU A 497 -12.79 -1.19 2.64
N THR A 498 -13.47 -1.60 3.72
CA THR A 498 -14.90 -1.93 3.72
C THR A 498 -15.69 -1.41 4.90
N HIS A 499 -15.05 -1.15 6.05
CA HIS A 499 -15.71 -0.74 7.29
C HIS A 499 -15.09 0.57 7.76
N GLY A 500 -15.85 1.66 7.70
CA GLY A 500 -15.32 3.00 8.01
C GLY A 500 -15.51 3.45 9.45
N HIS A 501 -16.22 2.70 10.30
CA HIS A 501 -16.34 3.04 11.73
C HIS A 501 -15.15 2.48 12.53
N PRO A 502 -14.58 3.23 13.52
CA PRO A 502 -13.51 2.77 14.40
C PRO A 502 -13.67 1.36 14.97
N SER A 503 -14.82 1.04 15.58
CA SER A 503 -15.12 -0.30 16.13
C SER A 503 -15.09 -1.43 15.10
N GLY A 504 -15.25 -1.14 13.81
CA GLY A 504 -15.09 -2.11 12.72
C GLY A 504 -13.62 -2.39 12.40
N TYR A 505 -12.79 -1.34 12.24
CA TYR A 505 -11.40 -1.50 11.80
C TYR A 505 -10.37 -1.64 12.94
N LEU A 506 -10.63 -1.05 14.11
CA LEU A 506 -9.72 -1.16 15.27
C LEU A 506 -9.76 -2.55 15.89
N SER A 507 -10.94 -3.19 15.89
CA SER A 507 -11.09 -4.60 16.31
C SER A 507 -10.27 -5.54 15.44
N ALA A 508 -10.18 -5.28 14.13
CA ALA A 508 -9.33 -6.02 13.22
C ALA A 508 -7.83 -5.87 13.55
N GLY A 509 -7.38 -4.63 13.80
CA GLY A 509 -6.02 -4.36 14.27
C GLY A 509 -5.71 -5.09 15.58
N PHE A 510 -6.62 -5.01 16.56
CA PHE A 510 -6.48 -5.67 17.86
C PHE A 510 -6.37 -7.19 17.70
N PHE A 511 -7.30 -7.80 16.96
CA PHE A 511 -7.34 -9.24 16.74
C PHE A 511 -6.07 -9.77 16.06
N ALA A 512 -5.56 -9.06 15.04
CA ALA A 512 -4.33 -9.46 14.36
C ALA A 512 -3.11 -9.49 15.30
N VAL A 513 -3.05 -8.60 16.31
CA VAL A 513 -2.01 -8.64 17.35
C VAL A 513 -2.15 -9.90 18.22
N LEU A 514 -3.38 -10.26 18.64
CA LEU A 514 -3.61 -11.48 19.43
C LEU A 514 -3.10 -12.72 18.69
N VAL A 515 -3.46 -12.84 17.41
CA VAL A 515 -3.00 -13.94 16.56
C VAL A 515 -1.47 -13.91 16.39
N TRP A 516 -0.88 -12.74 16.15
CA TRP A 516 0.56 -12.58 15.97
C TRP A 516 1.38 -13.01 17.19
N GLU A 517 0.90 -12.68 18.39
CA GLU A 517 1.52 -13.05 19.68
C GLU A 517 1.32 -14.56 19.96
N ALA A 518 0.12 -15.10 19.70
CA ALA A 518 -0.19 -16.52 19.87
C ALA A 518 0.70 -17.44 19.01
N LEU A 519 0.93 -17.05 17.75
CA LEU A 519 1.83 -17.76 16.83
C LEU A 519 3.28 -17.80 17.33
N ARG A 520 3.69 -16.82 18.16
CA ARG A 520 5.01 -16.73 18.79
C ARG A 520 5.05 -17.36 20.18
N GLY A 521 3.99 -18.09 20.56
CA GLY A 521 3.91 -18.83 21.82
C GLY A 521 3.72 -17.94 23.05
N LYS A 522 3.27 -16.70 22.88
CA LYS A 522 2.86 -15.84 24.01
C LYS A 522 1.48 -16.24 24.51
N GLY A 523 1.22 -15.93 25.79
CA GLY A 523 -0.09 -16.12 26.39
C GLY A 523 -1.10 -15.10 25.87
N LEU A 524 -2.38 -15.43 25.96
CA LEU A 524 -3.46 -14.58 25.44
C LEU A 524 -3.49 -13.20 26.13
N LEU A 525 -3.29 -13.14 27.44
CA LEU A 525 -3.23 -11.89 28.20
C LEU A 525 -2.00 -11.03 27.84
N ASP A 526 -0.86 -11.64 27.51
CA ASP A 526 0.30 -10.90 26.99
C ASP A 526 -0.06 -10.22 25.66
N GLY A 527 -0.79 -10.95 24.80
CA GLY A 527 -1.26 -10.40 23.53
C GLY A 527 -2.26 -9.28 23.68
N VAL A 528 -3.19 -9.40 24.64
CA VAL A 528 -4.12 -8.32 25.03
C VAL A 528 -3.34 -7.09 25.47
N ASP A 529 -2.33 -7.23 26.33
CA ASP A 529 -1.50 -6.11 26.78
C ASP A 529 -0.79 -5.40 25.62
N THR A 530 -0.27 -6.15 24.64
CA THR A 530 0.35 -5.57 23.43
C THR A 530 -0.70 -4.84 22.58
N ALA A 531 -1.84 -5.47 22.33
CA ALA A 531 -2.92 -4.92 21.51
C ALA A 531 -3.55 -3.67 22.13
N MET A 532 -3.74 -3.66 23.46
CA MET A 532 -4.21 -2.50 24.22
C MET A 532 -3.27 -1.29 24.06
N LYS A 533 -1.95 -1.50 24.14
CA LYS A 533 -0.96 -0.41 23.95
C LYS A 533 -0.97 0.16 22.53
N ALA A 534 -1.41 -0.62 21.54
CA ALA A 534 -1.56 -0.18 20.16
C ALA A 534 -2.88 0.57 19.95
N VAL A 535 -4.01 -0.01 20.37
CA VAL A 535 -5.35 0.51 20.06
C VAL A 535 -5.63 1.88 20.70
N VAL A 536 -5.16 2.13 21.93
CA VAL A 536 -5.38 3.42 22.65
C VAL A 536 -4.71 4.63 22.00
N ARG A 537 -3.88 4.41 20.98
CA ARG A 537 -3.25 5.47 20.19
C ARG A 537 -4.14 5.98 19.06
N HIS A 538 -5.29 5.36 18.86
CA HIS A 538 -6.23 5.70 17.79
C HIS A 538 -7.49 6.33 18.36
N GLU A 539 -8.06 7.30 17.65
CA GLU A 539 -9.36 7.89 18.01
C GLU A 539 -10.49 6.87 17.81
N GLY A 540 -11.51 6.89 18.67
CA GLY A 540 -12.64 5.97 18.61
C GLY A 540 -12.36 4.55 19.14
N HIS A 541 -11.30 4.38 19.95
CA HIS A 541 -10.92 3.09 20.53
C HIS A 541 -11.81 2.64 21.70
N GLU A 542 -12.61 3.55 22.26
CA GLU A 542 -13.28 3.37 23.54
C GLU A 542 -14.22 2.16 23.56
N GLU A 543 -14.97 1.92 22.47
CA GLU A 543 -15.86 0.75 22.36
C GLU A 543 -15.08 -0.56 22.35
N VAL A 544 -13.98 -0.63 21.59
CA VAL A 544 -13.12 -1.83 21.50
C VAL A 544 -12.47 -2.11 22.86
N VAL A 545 -11.96 -1.08 23.53
CA VAL A 545 -11.36 -1.22 24.87
C VAL A 545 -12.40 -1.71 25.87
N ALA A 546 -13.58 -1.08 25.92
CA ALA A 546 -14.64 -1.48 26.84
C ALA A 546 -15.11 -2.92 26.61
N ALA A 547 -15.24 -3.35 25.35
CA ALA A 547 -15.64 -4.71 25.01
C ALA A 547 -14.58 -5.75 25.44
N VAL A 548 -13.28 -5.45 25.22
CA VAL A 548 -12.17 -6.31 25.65
C VAL A 548 -12.06 -6.38 27.18
N GLU A 549 -12.15 -5.25 27.87
CA GLU A 549 -12.14 -5.20 29.33
C GLU A 549 -13.30 -6.02 29.91
N HIS A 550 -14.50 -5.87 29.35
CA HIS A 550 -15.66 -6.64 29.77
C HIS A 550 -15.48 -8.16 29.56
N ALA A 551 -14.89 -8.57 28.42
CA ALA A 551 -14.55 -9.98 28.17
C ALA A 551 -13.59 -10.55 29.22
N ILE A 552 -12.56 -9.79 29.63
CA ILE A 552 -11.59 -10.20 30.65
C ILE A 552 -12.27 -10.28 32.02
N GLU A 553 -13.10 -9.30 32.38
CA GLU A 553 -13.85 -9.27 33.63
C GLU A 553 -14.79 -10.47 33.75
N LEU A 554 -15.57 -10.77 32.69
CA LEU A 554 -16.45 -11.94 32.67
C LEU A 554 -15.68 -13.25 32.72
N ALA A 555 -14.53 -13.35 32.04
CA ALA A 555 -13.70 -14.55 32.09
C ALA A 555 -13.18 -14.83 33.50
N ALA A 556 -12.88 -13.78 34.28
CA ALA A 556 -12.46 -13.91 35.67
C ALA A 556 -13.57 -14.45 36.61
N LEU A 557 -14.85 -14.43 36.18
CA LEU A 557 -15.98 -14.98 36.95
C LEU A 557 -16.13 -16.51 36.84
N GLY A 558 -15.27 -17.19 36.08
CA GLY A 558 -15.23 -18.66 35.97
C GLY A 558 -16.25 -19.23 34.97
N GLU A 559 -16.99 -20.27 35.38
CA GLU A 559 -17.77 -21.15 34.49
C GLU A 559 -18.53 -20.44 33.35
N PRO A 560 -18.28 -20.80 32.08
CA PRO A 560 -18.96 -20.15 30.96
C PRO A 560 -20.46 -20.47 30.94
N SER A 561 -21.26 -19.53 30.44
CA SER A 561 -22.67 -19.76 30.15
C SER A 561 -23.12 -18.89 28.99
N VAL A 562 -24.18 -19.33 28.30
CA VAL A 562 -24.79 -18.58 27.19
C VAL A 562 -25.13 -17.15 27.60
N ALA A 563 -25.68 -16.96 28.80
CA ALA A 563 -25.99 -15.63 29.32
C ALA A 563 -24.75 -14.72 29.42
N ARG A 564 -23.60 -15.26 29.86
CA ARG A 564 -22.34 -14.50 29.92
C ARG A 564 -21.80 -14.16 28.54
N VAL A 565 -21.97 -15.04 27.56
CA VAL A 565 -21.60 -14.74 26.17
C VAL A 565 -22.49 -13.61 25.62
N GLU A 566 -23.79 -13.70 25.84
CA GLU A 566 -24.76 -12.68 25.38
C GLU A 566 -24.61 -11.32 26.09
N GLU A 567 -24.03 -11.28 27.31
CA GLU A 567 -23.64 -10.03 27.99
C GLU A 567 -22.56 -9.24 27.23
N LEU A 568 -21.74 -9.90 26.41
CA LEU A 568 -20.71 -9.26 25.57
C LEU A 568 -21.27 -8.69 24.26
N GLY A 569 -22.55 -8.93 23.96
CA GLY A 569 -23.22 -8.51 22.74
C GLY A 569 -23.61 -9.67 21.84
N GLY A 570 -24.06 -9.35 20.63
CA GLY A 570 -24.55 -10.33 19.66
C GLY A 570 -23.56 -10.69 18.54
N GLY A 571 -22.29 -10.31 18.62
CA GLY A 571 -21.26 -10.66 17.64
C GLY A 571 -21.31 -9.91 16.30
N GLY A 572 -22.43 -9.29 15.92
CA GLY A 572 -22.60 -8.65 14.61
C GLY A 572 -21.78 -7.36 14.37
N VAL A 573 -21.11 -6.85 15.39
CA VAL A 573 -20.20 -5.69 15.31
C VAL A 573 -18.82 -6.06 15.82
N GLY A 574 -17.78 -5.47 15.22
CA GLY A 574 -16.40 -5.95 15.33
C GLY A 574 -15.86 -6.01 16.77
N ASP A 575 -16.21 -5.07 17.63
CA ASP A 575 -15.83 -5.03 19.04
C ASP A 575 -16.47 -6.17 19.84
N THR A 576 -17.78 -6.41 19.67
CA THR A 576 -18.48 -7.52 20.34
C THR A 576 -18.05 -8.89 19.79
N ALA A 577 -17.76 -8.99 18.49
CA ALA A 577 -17.24 -10.21 17.88
C ALA A 577 -15.89 -10.60 18.49
N LEU A 578 -14.99 -9.62 18.57
CA LEU A 578 -13.69 -9.76 19.21
C LEU A 578 -13.82 -10.13 20.69
N ALA A 579 -14.72 -9.47 21.43
CA ALA A 579 -14.94 -9.73 22.86
C ALA A 579 -15.42 -11.16 23.13
N ILE A 580 -16.41 -11.66 22.36
CA ILE A 580 -16.92 -13.03 22.50
C ILE A 580 -15.82 -14.05 22.18
N ALA A 581 -15.06 -13.85 21.11
CA ALA A 581 -13.96 -14.74 20.73
C ALA A 581 -12.86 -14.77 21.80
N LEU A 582 -12.49 -13.60 22.32
CA LEU A 582 -11.49 -13.45 23.39
C LEU A 582 -11.97 -14.10 24.69
N TYR A 583 -13.19 -13.81 25.13
CA TYR A 583 -13.81 -14.42 26.31
C TYR A 583 -13.77 -15.95 26.23
N SER A 584 -14.23 -16.50 25.10
CA SER A 584 -14.32 -17.95 24.89
C SER A 584 -12.95 -18.62 24.96
N ALA A 585 -11.90 -17.95 24.49
CA ALA A 585 -10.52 -18.44 24.58
C ALA A 585 -9.85 -18.20 25.96
N LEU A 586 -10.39 -17.32 26.81
CA LEU A 586 -9.88 -17.05 28.15
C LEU A 586 -10.46 -17.98 29.23
N VAL A 587 -11.68 -18.46 29.04
CA VAL A 587 -12.40 -19.25 30.06
C VAL A 587 -12.04 -20.74 30.08
N THR A 588 -11.33 -21.24 29.06
CA THR A 588 -10.90 -22.64 28.96
C THR A 588 -9.59 -22.76 28.19
N ASP A 589 -8.79 -23.78 28.53
CA ASP A 589 -7.57 -24.17 27.82
C ASP A 589 -7.84 -25.23 26.73
N ASP A 590 -9.08 -25.75 26.61
CA ASP A 590 -9.48 -26.69 25.56
C ASP A 590 -10.01 -25.92 24.33
N PRO A 591 -9.32 -25.96 23.18
CA PRO A 591 -9.76 -25.25 21.97
C PRO A 591 -11.13 -25.71 21.47
N ASN A 592 -11.52 -26.96 21.74
CA ASN A 592 -12.81 -27.49 21.31
C ASN A 592 -13.94 -26.95 22.18
N GLU A 593 -13.69 -26.83 23.48
CA GLU A 593 -14.64 -26.20 24.40
C GLU A 593 -14.78 -24.69 24.07
N ALA A 594 -13.67 -23.99 23.79
CA ALA A 594 -13.71 -22.58 23.38
C ALA A 594 -14.52 -22.35 22.10
N LEU A 595 -14.37 -23.23 21.09
CA LEU A 595 -15.19 -23.22 19.88
C LEU A 595 -16.68 -23.43 20.19
N LEU A 596 -17.03 -24.35 21.10
CA LEU A 596 -18.42 -24.57 21.49
C LEU A 596 -18.99 -23.40 22.31
N ILE A 597 -18.20 -22.75 23.16
CA ILE A 597 -18.62 -21.56 23.91
C ILE A 597 -18.89 -20.39 22.96
N SER A 598 -18.00 -20.16 22.01
CA SER A 598 -18.08 -19.03 21.08
C SER A 598 -19.23 -19.12 20.06
N VAL A 599 -19.71 -20.33 19.76
CA VAL A 599 -20.83 -20.55 18.82
C VAL A 599 -22.20 -20.60 19.52
N ASN A 600 -22.27 -20.91 20.82
CA ASN A 600 -23.54 -21.06 21.52
C ASN A 600 -24.05 -19.73 22.11
N HIS A 601 -24.51 -18.83 21.23
CA HIS A 601 -25.27 -17.62 21.58
C HIS A 601 -26.24 -17.21 20.46
N GLY A 602 -27.23 -16.36 20.79
CA GLY A 602 -28.33 -16.01 19.89
C GLY A 602 -28.03 -14.98 18.79
N GLY A 603 -26.76 -14.67 18.53
CA GLY A 603 -26.32 -13.64 17.59
C GLY A 603 -25.61 -14.17 16.35
N ASP A 604 -24.67 -13.38 15.84
CA ASP A 604 -23.73 -13.68 14.76
C ASP A 604 -22.68 -14.67 15.28
N ASN A 605 -23.06 -15.95 15.28
CA ASN A 605 -22.32 -17.02 15.95
C ASN A 605 -21.30 -17.73 15.06
N ASP A 606 -21.38 -17.63 13.74
CA ASP A 606 -20.32 -18.06 12.82
C ASP A 606 -19.11 -17.12 12.90
N SER A 607 -19.31 -15.81 12.90
CA SER A 607 -18.20 -14.84 13.01
C SER A 607 -17.44 -14.94 14.32
N THR A 608 -18.15 -15.05 15.45
CA THR A 608 -17.51 -15.17 16.77
C THR A 608 -16.75 -16.49 16.91
N ALA A 609 -17.32 -17.58 16.40
CA ALA A 609 -16.68 -18.88 16.43
C ALA A 609 -15.49 -18.95 15.46
N SER A 610 -15.57 -18.31 14.30
CA SER A 610 -14.47 -18.17 13.34
C SER A 610 -13.27 -17.44 13.95
N LEU A 611 -13.50 -16.28 14.59
CA LEU A 611 -12.46 -15.55 15.32
C LEU A 611 -11.88 -16.36 16.47
N CYS A 612 -12.73 -17.03 17.26
CA CYS A 612 -12.28 -17.89 18.35
C CYS A 612 -11.41 -19.04 17.81
N GLY A 613 -11.85 -19.70 16.76
CA GLY A 613 -11.17 -20.78 16.07
C GLY A 613 -9.81 -20.38 15.53
N ASN A 614 -9.71 -19.19 14.90
CA ASN A 614 -8.43 -18.62 14.48
C ASN A 614 -7.47 -18.46 15.68
N LEU A 615 -7.98 -17.93 16.79
CA LEU A 615 -7.17 -17.63 17.97
C LEU A 615 -6.70 -18.91 18.68
N VAL A 616 -7.61 -19.82 19.00
CA VAL A 616 -7.26 -21.08 19.70
C VAL A 616 -6.44 -22.00 18.81
N GLY A 617 -6.68 -21.97 17.50
CA GLY A 617 -5.83 -22.64 16.52
C GLY A 617 -4.39 -22.10 16.50
N ALA A 618 -4.22 -20.79 16.58
CA ALA A 618 -2.90 -20.14 16.68
C ALA A 618 -2.21 -20.41 18.02
N LEU A 619 -2.97 -20.51 19.12
CA LEU A 619 -2.44 -20.79 20.46
C LEU A 619 -1.97 -22.24 20.60
N HIS A 620 -2.80 -23.19 20.20
CA HIS A 620 -2.67 -24.60 20.54
C HIS A 620 -2.20 -25.49 19.39
N GLY A 621 -2.34 -25.04 18.14
CA GLY A 621 -2.07 -25.82 16.94
C GLY A 621 -3.20 -26.79 16.59
N VAL A 622 -3.22 -27.21 15.32
CA VAL A 622 -4.30 -28.05 14.76
C VAL A 622 -4.46 -29.40 15.45
N GLU A 623 -3.37 -29.93 16.02
CA GLU A 623 -3.34 -31.21 16.74
C GLU A 623 -4.18 -31.22 18.03
N LYS A 624 -4.58 -30.04 18.52
CA LYS A 624 -5.45 -29.89 19.68
C LYS A 624 -6.92 -29.74 19.31
N ILE A 625 -7.22 -29.53 18.03
CA ILE A 625 -8.58 -29.49 17.52
C ILE A 625 -9.03 -30.93 17.22
N ARG A 626 -10.30 -31.21 17.48
CA ARG A 626 -10.96 -32.49 17.22
C ARG A 626 -10.67 -33.01 15.80
N PRO A 627 -10.04 -34.20 15.66
CA PRO A 627 -9.67 -34.73 14.34
C PRO A 627 -10.86 -34.92 13.40
N ASP A 628 -12.02 -35.31 13.94
CA ASP A 628 -13.26 -35.46 13.17
C ASP A 628 -13.77 -34.13 12.60
N TRP A 629 -13.55 -33.02 13.30
CA TRP A 629 -13.88 -31.68 12.78
C TRP A 629 -12.92 -31.25 11.68
N VAL A 630 -11.62 -31.46 11.90
CA VAL A 630 -10.57 -31.18 10.91
C VAL A 630 -10.78 -31.97 9.62
N GLU A 631 -11.22 -33.23 9.72
CA GLU A 631 -11.48 -34.08 8.55
C GLU A 631 -12.72 -33.65 7.75
N ARG A 632 -13.76 -33.15 8.43
CA ARG A 632 -15.07 -32.86 7.82
C ARG A 632 -15.20 -31.44 7.27
N VAL A 633 -14.51 -30.46 7.84
CA VAL A 633 -14.67 -29.05 7.44
C VAL A 633 -14.39 -28.83 5.94
N GLN A 634 -15.24 -28.05 5.27
CA GLN A 634 -15.04 -27.73 3.85
C GLN A 634 -13.75 -26.92 3.64
N PHE A 635 -13.17 -27.05 2.44
CA PHE A 635 -11.94 -26.34 2.02
C PHE A 635 -10.68 -26.66 2.82
N ARG A 636 -10.68 -27.70 3.68
CA ARG A 636 -9.48 -28.18 4.38
C ARG A 636 -8.30 -28.39 3.43
N ASP A 637 -8.55 -29.02 2.28
CA ASP A 637 -7.55 -29.30 1.24
C ASP A 637 -6.95 -28.02 0.63
N VAL A 638 -7.79 -27.01 0.39
CA VAL A 638 -7.35 -25.69 -0.11
C VAL A 638 -6.53 -24.96 0.95
N ILE A 639 -6.95 -25.01 2.22
CA ILE A 639 -6.20 -24.46 3.34
C ILE A 639 -4.84 -25.15 3.45
N ASP A 640 -4.81 -26.49 3.45
CA ASP A 640 -3.60 -27.30 3.52
C ASP A 640 -2.61 -26.95 2.39
N GLU A 641 -3.13 -26.80 1.16
CA GLU A 641 -2.32 -26.37 0.00
C GLU A 641 -1.73 -24.98 0.21
N MET A 642 -2.53 -24.00 0.62
CA MET A 642 -2.06 -22.63 0.81
C MET A 642 -1.06 -22.49 1.95
N VAL A 643 -1.20 -23.29 3.02
CA VAL A 643 -0.22 -23.36 4.10
C VAL A 643 1.11 -23.88 3.57
N ALA A 644 1.10 -24.99 2.82
CA ALA A 644 2.31 -25.52 2.20
C ALA A 644 2.94 -24.53 1.20
N ASP A 645 2.10 -23.80 0.46
CA ASP A 645 2.57 -22.79 -0.48
C ASP A 645 3.16 -21.57 0.22
N TRP A 646 2.61 -21.16 1.37
CA TRP A 646 3.19 -20.12 2.21
C TRP A 646 4.54 -20.54 2.78
N GLU A 647 4.68 -21.77 3.27
CA GLU A 647 5.96 -22.33 3.73
C GLU A 647 7.00 -22.36 2.61
N THR A 648 6.57 -22.69 1.40
CA THR A 648 7.42 -22.71 0.21
C THR A 648 7.85 -21.29 -0.17
N GLU A 649 6.92 -20.33 -0.16
CA GLU A 649 7.17 -18.91 -0.49
C GLU A 649 8.04 -18.19 0.55
N THR A 650 7.88 -18.52 1.83
CA THR A 650 8.63 -17.88 2.93
C THR A 650 9.86 -18.67 3.36
N GLY A 651 10.08 -19.85 2.75
CA GLY A 651 11.23 -20.70 2.97
C GLY A 651 12.55 -20.11 2.42
N PRO A 652 13.67 -20.83 2.62
CA PRO A 652 15.00 -20.35 2.20
C PRO A 652 15.19 -20.28 0.67
N ASN A 653 14.38 -21.02 -0.10
CA ASN A 653 14.50 -21.10 -1.56
C ASN A 653 13.12 -20.96 -2.24
N PRO A 654 12.49 -19.77 -2.18
CA PRO A 654 11.20 -19.55 -2.80
C PRO A 654 11.25 -19.75 -4.33
N PRO A 655 10.21 -20.34 -4.95
CA PRO A 655 10.21 -20.62 -6.38
C PRO A 655 10.28 -19.35 -7.24
N MET A 656 11.00 -19.45 -8.36
CA MET A 656 11.10 -18.39 -9.40
C MET A 656 10.52 -18.84 -10.74
N THR A 657 9.70 -19.90 -10.73
CA THR A 657 9.15 -20.51 -11.95
C THR A 657 7.93 -19.74 -12.44
N GLN A 658 7.67 -19.81 -13.74
CA GLN A 658 6.45 -19.23 -14.33
C GLN A 658 5.18 -19.87 -13.75
N GLU A 659 5.22 -21.15 -13.37
CA GLU A 659 4.11 -21.83 -12.71
C GLU A 659 3.78 -21.19 -11.36
N TRP A 660 4.80 -20.85 -10.57
CA TRP A 660 4.60 -20.17 -9.28
C TRP A 660 3.98 -18.79 -9.46
N PHE A 661 4.49 -18.02 -10.42
CA PHE A 661 3.94 -16.69 -10.73
C PHE A 661 2.55 -16.73 -11.37
N ALA A 662 2.18 -17.83 -12.04
CA ALA A 662 0.81 -18.04 -12.50
C ALA A 662 -0.14 -18.36 -11.33
N ARG A 663 0.36 -19.08 -10.31
CA ARG A 663 -0.39 -19.39 -9.09
C ARG A 663 -0.57 -18.16 -8.20
N TYR A 664 0.51 -17.42 -7.98
CA TYR A 664 0.59 -16.21 -7.15
C TYR A 664 1.18 -15.04 -7.94
N PRO A 665 0.38 -14.39 -8.81
CA PRO A 665 0.83 -13.23 -9.57
C PRO A 665 1.31 -12.08 -8.66
N PRO A 666 2.45 -11.43 -8.97
CA PRO A 666 2.99 -10.31 -8.20
C PRO A 666 2.31 -8.96 -8.49
N SER A 667 1.34 -8.93 -9.42
CA SER A 667 0.65 -7.70 -9.88
C SER A 667 -0.50 -7.27 -8.98
#